data_AF-E5AUA0-F1
#
_entry.id   AF-E5AUA0-F1
#
_cell.length_a   1.000
_cell.length_b   1.000
_cell.length_c   1.000
_cell.angle_alpha   90.00
_cell.angle_beta   90.00
_cell.angle_gamma   90.00
#
_symmetry.space_group_name_H-M   'P 1'
#
loop_
_entity.id
_entity.type
_entity.pdbx_description
1 polymer ?
#
loop_
_entity_poly.entity_id
_entity_poly.type
_entity_poly.pdbx_seq_one_letter_code
_entity_poly.pdbx_strand_id
1 'polypeptide(L)'
;MQSNFAKQLNESRRDALQAYYLGYVAPTLPNVENQPVTADDLYQYLLIDTKVGKEVETSQVAQAIASLQQYLYRIALNQEPGFNPMSPQDVASWREIDSQYARWSASQQVSDYPENYIFPSTRQDKSHFFEELENSLNQNRLNADRVQDAVLSYLNEFEAVSNLLVINGCCSQIDFGGGTYYFIGRTAAEPHSYYWRSMDLSKNGGTDEYPQITPNCWNDWRAIDLPLNSRNVLSWTVRPVFFNNRLYVSWVERDPTPKKKSDGTNVTPEVHAYRVYYGYLRYDGSWSAPNTAELQEVKQDGGSSSVLSGGVLEIEEGTNFVLRKVDTVAIVDFSRGVLGGTRPEGNLFIGIFVYEGGQDKIPTQSAFLFCDTSFINIATTGDNVKPNFLVYRPGEQKNGIFYQSLQYSLQGKKYRIQSCEKRSSHTDSGIPSSWPDALAAPSVSIANDGLTLQVGANLGRCPDETRDGGVWESLYVFPDTDQAPAGSTSNRTHYHLTAGDASRSIKFSFDGSNYRFYNTKIKYDAAYGNVDISAGVYTFYTATLPDYRGNWGGPLKFVTDGSHNIAFKGGVPTSKTLDLHGKSFRFYNNPATEIFFSVGPENGYWDSYHLTYAIKKNANKISVTYQFQHKLKVYTVQNGNEKSVVASNETAQRWVLQPTDHRAATHVISSEDYPNQGIITYHLRHEIVRTPSSGSAGSAYQTWSVQVELVSVDTPTQVPQLCTRYDSQQGNVQFITFNGVQAEDGGFALPDTRLNTTFVRELIRRANVSLGTLLHYTTQAMPQEPQLRVDSGAPDGRLQPMDFTSANGLYFWELFVHVPYLVATRFGDENQNTDAQHWLHYIFDPSAKDKATDAVTGLTPPDYWNVYPLCPLGEGAKVATASFLMRDALNPDAQAYANPVIYQKAVFMAYVRTLIATGDNEYRLLTPDGLTAARVFYDQARELMGPLPTVSMSSHWKPNTLEAIASQKHAAVRELEHEPGVQWLALPAQNLSLLSILDNPNFRPPLNTQLLTYWQMLEARLYNLRHSLTLDGKPLVLPLYATPADPLALLTQRAQAGSLGNSGNGASQVILPYRFQSLLPSAYRAIDMLSQFGNTLLSVLERGENAHQLELSQQHLVDLSNFTISLQQQELDALNADVDTLQAQKAIAEQRYQYYLDSYNDNISRAEQESMDLANYRQLR
;
A
#
# COMPACT_ATOMS: atom_id res chain seq x y z
N MET A 1 -27.08 43.14 10.26
CA MET A 1 -27.99 43.46 9.13
C MET A 1 -27.29 43.43 7.76
N GLN A 2 -26.18 44.16 7.55
CA GLN A 2 -25.49 44.17 6.25
C GLN A 2 -24.93 42.80 5.82
N SER A 3 -24.44 41.95 6.74
CA SER A 3 -23.95 40.60 6.43
C SER A 3 -25.07 39.66 5.95
N ASN A 4 -26.24 39.68 6.60
CA ASN A 4 -27.39 38.84 6.26
C ASN A 4 -27.98 39.18 4.88
N PHE A 5 -28.06 40.47 4.56
CA PHE A 5 -28.51 40.89 3.22
C PHE A 5 -27.53 40.43 2.13
N ALA A 6 -26.22 40.59 2.37
CA ALA A 6 -25.20 40.13 1.45
C ALA A 6 -25.13 38.59 1.33
N LYS A 7 -25.59 37.84 2.34
CA LYS A 7 -25.78 36.38 2.28
C LYS A 7 -26.89 36.01 1.31
N GLN A 8 -28.09 36.54 1.54
CA GLN A 8 -29.26 36.28 0.70
C GLN A 8 -29.02 36.65 -0.77
N LEU A 9 -28.36 37.80 -1.01
CA LEU A 9 -28.05 38.24 -2.37
C LEU A 9 -27.08 37.29 -3.10
N ASN A 10 -26.04 36.82 -2.43
CA ASN A 10 -25.05 35.92 -3.04
C ASN A 10 -25.65 34.54 -3.34
N GLU A 11 -26.46 33.99 -2.42
CA GLU A 11 -27.16 32.72 -2.61
C GLU A 11 -28.18 32.81 -3.74
N SER A 12 -28.97 33.89 -3.80
CA SER A 12 -29.90 34.14 -4.92
C SER A 12 -29.18 34.28 -6.26
N ARG A 13 -28.02 34.96 -6.30
CA ARG A 13 -27.20 35.09 -7.50
C ARG A 13 -26.62 33.75 -7.95
N ARG A 14 -26.15 32.92 -7.02
CA ARG A 14 -25.65 31.57 -7.29
C ARG A 14 -26.73 30.71 -7.93
N ASP A 15 -27.93 30.69 -7.35
CA ASP A 15 -29.06 29.88 -7.85
C ASP A 15 -29.47 30.32 -9.26
N ALA A 16 -29.53 31.64 -9.51
CA ALA A 16 -29.83 32.18 -10.83
C ALA A 16 -28.77 31.80 -11.88
N LEU A 17 -27.48 31.88 -11.52
CA LEU A 17 -26.38 31.50 -12.42
C LEU A 17 -26.33 30.00 -12.68
N GLN A 18 -26.60 29.17 -11.68
CA GLN A 18 -26.68 27.72 -11.82
C GLN A 18 -27.78 27.32 -12.80
N ALA A 19 -28.99 27.89 -12.65
CA ALA A 19 -30.10 27.65 -13.56
C ALA A 19 -29.78 28.09 -15.00
N TYR A 20 -29.12 29.25 -15.16
CA TYR A 20 -28.67 29.72 -16.47
C TYR A 20 -27.63 28.77 -17.11
N TYR A 21 -26.65 28.32 -16.33
CA TYR A 21 -25.59 27.44 -16.83
C TYR A 21 -26.17 26.08 -17.26
N LEU A 22 -27.06 25.49 -16.48
CA LEU A 22 -27.72 24.22 -16.82
C LEU A 22 -28.59 24.32 -18.07
N GLY A 23 -29.31 25.42 -18.26
CA GLY A 23 -30.24 25.59 -19.39
C GLY A 23 -29.56 25.95 -20.71
N TYR A 24 -28.51 26.78 -20.68
CA TYR A 24 -27.93 27.38 -21.89
C TYR A 24 -26.50 26.94 -22.19
N VAL A 25 -25.67 26.67 -21.18
CA VAL A 25 -24.24 26.38 -21.37
C VAL A 25 -23.98 24.88 -21.36
N ALA A 26 -24.54 24.15 -20.40
CA ALA A 26 -24.33 22.71 -20.24
C ALA A 26 -24.64 21.87 -21.51
N PRO A 27 -25.72 22.14 -22.28
CA PRO A 27 -25.99 21.41 -23.53
C PRO A 27 -24.95 21.64 -24.63
N THR A 28 -24.15 22.71 -24.53
CA THR A 28 -23.07 23.02 -25.49
C THR A 28 -21.73 22.37 -25.13
N LEU A 29 -21.65 21.70 -23.96
CA LEU A 29 -20.42 21.07 -23.52
C LEU A 29 -20.11 19.80 -24.34
N PRO A 30 -18.82 19.49 -24.55
CA PRO A 30 -18.42 18.27 -25.26
C PRO A 30 -18.98 17.01 -24.57
N ASN A 31 -19.42 16.02 -25.35
CA ASN A 31 -19.89 14.70 -24.89
C ASN A 31 -21.21 14.65 -24.12
N VAL A 32 -22.01 15.73 -24.09
CA VAL A 32 -23.30 15.78 -23.36
C VAL A 32 -24.52 15.37 -24.23
N GLU A 33 -24.41 15.34 -25.56
CA GLU A 33 -25.40 14.80 -26.54
C GLU A 33 -26.90 14.99 -26.19
N ASN A 34 -27.31 16.19 -25.71
CA ASN A 34 -28.67 16.51 -25.24
C ASN A 34 -29.19 15.69 -24.04
N GLN A 35 -28.33 15.08 -23.25
CA GLN A 35 -28.70 14.45 -21.98
C GLN A 35 -29.06 15.51 -20.92
N PRO A 36 -30.05 15.23 -20.06
CA PRO A 36 -30.40 16.15 -18.97
C PRO A 36 -29.25 16.23 -17.97
N VAL A 37 -28.64 17.41 -17.85
CA VAL A 37 -27.54 17.68 -16.89
C VAL A 37 -28.14 18.13 -15.56
N THR A 38 -27.73 17.49 -14.47
CA THR A 38 -28.13 17.86 -13.11
C THR A 38 -27.13 18.82 -12.47
N ALA A 39 -27.51 19.43 -11.34
CA ALA A 39 -26.59 20.26 -10.57
C ALA A 39 -25.38 19.47 -10.01
N ASP A 40 -25.52 18.15 -9.79
CA ASP A 40 -24.42 17.30 -9.33
C ASP A 40 -23.46 16.98 -10.48
N ASP A 41 -23.98 16.79 -11.70
CA ASP A 41 -23.14 16.67 -12.91
C ASP A 41 -22.35 17.96 -13.15
N LEU A 42 -22.97 19.11 -12.88
CA LEU A 42 -22.29 20.40 -12.96
C LEU A 42 -21.16 20.54 -11.93
N TYR A 43 -21.37 20.07 -10.70
CA TYR A 43 -20.33 20.00 -9.67
C TYR A 43 -19.18 19.09 -10.12
N GLN A 44 -19.49 17.90 -10.65
CA GLN A 44 -18.48 16.96 -11.14
C GLN A 44 -17.67 17.57 -12.29
N TYR A 45 -18.31 18.30 -13.20
CA TYR A 45 -17.65 18.93 -14.34
C TYR A 45 -16.81 20.16 -13.96
N LEU A 46 -17.35 21.08 -13.15
CA LEU A 46 -16.65 22.31 -12.74
C LEU A 46 -15.69 22.12 -11.57
N LEU A 47 -15.75 20.97 -10.89
CA LEU A 47 -14.95 20.63 -9.70
C LEU A 47 -15.16 21.59 -8.51
N ILE A 48 -16.28 22.31 -8.49
CA ILE A 48 -16.67 23.22 -7.41
C ILE A 48 -18.16 23.07 -7.13
N ASP A 49 -18.51 22.93 -5.84
CA ASP A 49 -19.90 22.71 -5.45
C ASP A 49 -20.70 24.02 -5.58
N THR A 50 -21.74 23.97 -6.43
CA THR A 50 -22.62 25.10 -6.73
C THR A 50 -23.81 25.21 -5.77
N LYS A 51 -23.92 24.32 -4.78
CA LYS A 51 -25.00 24.30 -3.77
C LYS A 51 -24.58 24.85 -2.40
N VAL A 52 -23.30 25.15 -2.19
CA VAL A 52 -22.77 25.67 -0.90
C VAL A 52 -23.26 27.09 -0.61
N GLY A 53 -23.73 27.31 0.63
CA GLY A 53 -24.18 28.63 1.12
C GLY A 53 -23.01 29.56 1.49
N LYS A 54 -23.29 30.85 1.72
CA LYS A 54 -22.22 31.84 1.96
C LYS A 54 -21.44 31.61 3.28
N GLU A 55 -21.99 30.87 4.21
CA GLU A 55 -21.41 30.67 5.55
C GLU A 55 -20.14 29.81 5.54
N VAL A 56 -19.93 29.01 4.48
CA VAL A 56 -18.74 28.18 4.35
C VAL A 56 -17.62 29.01 3.74
N GLU A 57 -16.64 29.39 4.56
CA GLU A 57 -15.46 30.13 4.12
C GLU A 57 -14.32 29.17 3.76
N THR A 58 -13.73 29.35 2.59
CA THR A 58 -12.55 28.59 2.12
C THR A 58 -11.53 29.53 1.50
N SER A 59 -10.25 29.17 1.59
CA SER A 59 -9.20 29.90 0.89
C SER A 59 -9.18 29.49 -0.59
N GLN A 60 -8.73 30.40 -1.47
CA GLN A 60 -8.64 30.10 -2.90
C GLN A 60 -7.72 28.89 -3.18
N VAL A 61 -6.64 28.74 -2.42
CA VAL A 61 -5.71 27.62 -2.54
C VAL A 61 -6.35 26.32 -2.08
N ALA A 62 -7.06 26.32 -0.94
CA ALA A 62 -7.74 25.12 -0.44
C ALA A 62 -8.82 24.63 -1.41
N GLN A 63 -9.59 25.54 -2.01
CA GLN A 63 -10.59 25.18 -3.03
C GLN A 63 -9.93 24.60 -4.28
N ALA A 64 -8.82 25.19 -4.76
CA ALA A 64 -8.10 24.67 -5.91
C ALA A 64 -7.53 23.25 -5.65
N ILE A 65 -7.01 23.00 -4.45
CA ILE A 65 -6.55 21.67 -4.03
C ILE A 65 -7.71 20.67 -4.04
N ALA A 66 -8.86 21.03 -3.47
CA ALA A 66 -10.04 20.16 -3.43
C ALA A 66 -10.54 19.82 -4.85
N SER A 67 -10.59 20.81 -5.74
CA SER A 67 -10.94 20.59 -7.15
C SER A 67 -9.98 19.63 -7.85
N LEU A 68 -8.66 19.81 -7.66
CA LEU A 68 -7.65 18.94 -8.26
C LEU A 68 -7.69 17.52 -7.68
N GLN A 69 -7.85 17.37 -6.38
CA GLN A 69 -7.99 16.07 -5.73
C GLN A 69 -9.19 15.30 -6.28
N GLN A 70 -10.36 15.95 -6.38
CA GLN A 70 -11.55 15.35 -6.96
C GLN A 70 -11.30 14.87 -8.39
N TYR A 71 -10.65 15.69 -9.22
CA TYR A 71 -10.32 15.33 -10.59
C TYR A 71 -9.39 14.12 -10.67
N LEU A 72 -8.31 14.11 -9.89
CA LEU A 72 -7.36 12.99 -9.85
C LEU A 72 -8.00 11.70 -9.33
N TYR A 73 -8.90 11.78 -8.35
CA TYR A 73 -9.68 10.63 -7.90
C TYR A 73 -10.56 10.04 -9.01
N ARG A 74 -11.23 10.90 -9.79
CA ARG A 74 -12.06 10.45 -10.91
C ARG A 74 -11.22 9.79 -12.01
N ILE A 75 -10.01 10.29 -12.29
CA ILE A 75 -9.05 9.64 -13.19
C ILE A 75 -8.61 8.28 -12.64
N ALA A 76 -8.22 8.20 -11.36
CA ALA A 76 -7.77 6.96 -10.73
C ALA A 76 -8.85 5.87 -10.67
N LEU A 77 -10.13 6.27 -10.62
CA LEU A 77 -11.29 5.37 -10.68
C LEU A 77 -11.76 5.07 -12.12
N ASN A 78 -11.06 5.58 -13.14
CA ASN A 78 -11.44 5.46 -14.55
C ASN A 78 -12.85 6.00 -14.86
N GLN A 79 -13.27 7.03 -14.12
CA GLN A 79 -14.55 7.73 -14.30
C GLN A 79 -14.44 8.91 -15.29
N GLU A 80 -13.21 9.35 -15.60
CA GLU A 80 -12.95 10.36 -16.63
C GLU A 80 -12.58 9.69 -17.96
N PRO A 81 -13.43 9.77 -19.00
CA PRO A 81 -13.11 9.20 -20.30
C PRO A 81 -11.95 9.96 -20.97
N GLY A 82 -11.09 9.24 -21.69
CA GLY A 82 -9.98 9.82 -22.47
C GLY A 82 -8.60 9.75 -21.79
N PHE A 83 -8.52 9.26 -20.56
CA PHE A 83 -7.25 8.95 -19.89
C PHE A 83 -6.97 7.44 -19.94
N ASN A 84 -5.70 7.06 -20.08
CA ASN A 84 -5.29 5.67 -19.86
C ASN A 84 -5.41 5.33 -18.36
N PRO A 85 -5.68 4.07 -18.00
CA PRO A 85 -5.62 3.64 -16.61
C PRO A 85 -4.27 4.02 -16.00
N MET A 86 -4.31 4.71 -14.87
CA MET A 86 -3.13 5.06 -14.10
C MET A 86 -2.38 3.78 -13.70
N SER A 87 -1.05 3.83 -13.63
CA SER A 87 -0.25 2.66 -13.24
C SER A 87 -0.62 2.22 -11.81
N PRO A 88 -0.56 0.93 -11.47
CA PRO A 88 -0.83 0.47 -10.12
C PRO A 88 0.04 1.15 -9.05
N GLN A 89 1.29 1.49 -9.40
CA GLN A 89 2.23 2.18 -8.51
C GLN A 89 1.80 3.63 -8.24
N ASP A 90 1.40 4.37 -9.27
CA ASP A 90 0.92 5.75 -9.12
C ASP A 90 -0.40 5.79 -8.33
N VAL A 91 -1.30 4.82 -8.54
CA VAL A 91 -2.53 4.70 -7.75
C VAL A 91 -2.23 4.39 -6.29
N ALA A 92 -1.22 3.55 -6.01
CA ALA A 92 -0.78 3.26 -4.65
C ALA A 92 -0.21 4.52 -3.97
N SER A 93 0.75 5.21 -4.62
CA SER A 93 1.32 6.48 -4.12
C SER A 93 0.24 7.53 -3.86
N TRP A 94 -0.72 7.68 -4.78
CA TRP A 94 -1.84 8.59 -4.62
C TRP A 94 -2.68 8.25 -3.38
N ARG A 95 -3.08 6.98 -3.23
CA ARG A 95 -3.92 6.55 -2.10
C ARG A 95 -3.20 6.64 -0.76
N GLU A 96 -1.91 6.35 -0.72
CA GLU A 96 -1.14 6.31 0.51
C GLU A 96 -0.78 7.72 1.00
N ILE A 97 -0.22 8.56 0.11
CA ILE A 97 0.39 9.84 0.48
C ILE A 97 -0.31 11.04 -0.17
N ASP A 98 -0.38 11.09 -1.51
CA ASP A 98 -0.63 12.35 -2.23
C ASP A 98 -2.11 12.81 -2.20
N SER A 99 -3.04 11.90 -1.94
CA SER A 99 -4.48 12.19 -2.04
C SER A 99 -5.05 13.09 -0.93
N GLN A 100 -4.33 13.26 0.18
CA GLN A 100 -4.74 14.09 1.31
C GLN A 100 -3.60 15.03 1.70
N TYR A 101 -3.90 16.33 1.81
CA TYR A 101 -2.90 17.32 2.21
C TYR A 101 -2.24 16.97 3.55
N ALA A 102 -3.01 16.49 4.53
CA ALA A 102 -2.47 16.13 5.84
C ALA A 102 -1.41 15.03 5.74
N ARG A 103 -1.67 13.95 4.97
CA ARG A 103 -0.72 12.85 4.78
C ARG A 103 0.51 13.29 4.01
N TRP A 104 0.31 13.96 2.88
CA TRP A 104 1.40 14.54 2.09
C TRP A 104 2.26 15.49 2.93
N SER A 105 1.66 16.37 3.73
CA SER A 105 2.38 17.33 4.57
C SER A 105 3.15 16.64 5.68
N ALA A 106 2.60 15.56 6.26
CA ALA A 106 3.29 14.76 7.26
C ALA A 106 4.48 14.02 6.64
N SER A 107 4.33 13.39 5.48
CA SER A 107 5.44 12.75 4.75
C SER A 107 6.53 13.76 4.39
N GLN A 108 6.16 14.97 3.96
CA GLN A 108 7.11 16.06 3.74
C GLN A 108 7.85 16.47 5.02
N GLN A 109 7.15 16.62 6.13
CA GLN A 109 7.77 16.95 7.41
C GLN A 109 8.72 15.85 7.91
N VAL A 110 8.39 14.58 7.68
CA VAL A 110 9.29 13.46 7.98
C VAL A 110 10.56 13.54 7.13
N SER A 111 10.44 13.91 5.85
CA SER A 111 11.60 14.11 4.97
C SER A 111 12.46 15.32 5.37
N ASP A 112 11.83 16.46 5.73
CA ASP A 112 12.54 17.70 6.07
C ASP A 112 13.17 17.67 7.46
N TYR A 113 12.45 17.11 8.44
CA TYR A 113 12.82 17.07 9.86
C TYR A 113 12.57 15.70 10.48
N PRO A 114 13.36 14.69 10.10
CA PRO A 114 13.15 13.31 10.55
C PRO A 114 13.37 13.19 12.05
N GLU A 115 14.24 14.03 12.64
CA GLU A 115 14.54 14.06 14.08
C GLU A 115 13.30 14.20 14.98
N ASN A 116 12.20 14.77 14.47
CA ASN A 116 10.96 14.95 15.20
C ASN A 116 10.16 13.64 15.37
N TYR A 117 10.44 12.63 14.54
CA TYR A 117 9.68 11.38 14.44
C TYR A 117 10.49 10.15 14.87
N ILE A 118 11.73 10.34 15.32
CA ILE A 118 12.59 9.27 15.83
C ILE A 118 12.26 8.98 17.29
N PHE A 119 11.48 7.92 17.50
CA PHE A 119 11.20 7.37 18.82
C PHE A 119 11.55 5.89 18.86
N PRO A 120 12.06 5.38 19.99
CA PRO A 120 12.38 3.95 20.14
C PRO A 120 11.18 3.03 19.86
N SER A 121 9.96 3.47 20.18
CA SER A 121 8.73 2.70 19.97
C SER A 121 8.30 2.64 18.50
N THR A 122 8.61 3.67 17.69
CA THR A 122 8.16 3.77 16.29
C THR A 122 9.15 3.20 15.28
N ARG A 123 10.34 2.79 15.73
CA ARG A 123 11.36 2.15 14.88
C ARG A 123 10.82 0.87 14.25
N GLN A 124 10.87 0.79 12.92
CA GLN A 124 10.32 -0.35 12.17
C GLN A 124 11.28 -1.56 12.12
N ASP A 125 12.59 -1.30 12.18
CA ASP A 125 13.63 -2.30 11.88
C ASP A 125 14.26 -2.84 13.16
N LYS A 126 13.43 -3.30 14.09
CA LYS A 126 13.86 -3.86 15.38
C LYS A 126 14.24 -5.33 15.24
N SER A 127 15.26 -5.77 15.97
CA SER A 127 15.45 -7.21 16.20
C SER A 127 14.38 -7.73 17.17
N HIS A 128 14.03 -9.01 17.06
CA HIS A 128 13.07 -9.60 18.01
C HIS A 128 13.57 -9.52 19.48
N PHE A 129 14.88 -9.60 19.74
CA PHE A 129 15.46 -9.39 21.07
C PHE A 129 15.16 -7.99 21.62
N PHE A 130 15.23 -6.97 20.76
CA PHE A 130 14.91 -5.60 21.13
C PHE A 130 13.41 -5.43 21.42
N GLU A 131 12.54 -6.09 20.64
CA GLU A 131 11.10 -6.12 20.90
C GLU A 131 10.78 -6.80 22.24
N GLU A 132 11.46 -7.89 22.59
CA GLU A 132 11.33 -8.56 23.89
C GLU A 132 11.79 -7.67 25.06
N LEU A 133 12.90 -6.95 24.88
CA LEU A 133 13.35 -5.93 25.85
C LEU A 133 12.31 -4.82 26.04
N GLU A 134 11.78 -4.26 24.95
CA GLU A 134 10.74 -3.24 24.99
C GLU A 134 9.48 -3.76 25.71
N ASN A 135 9.05 -4.99 25.40
CA ASN A 135 7.92 -5.63 26.07
C ASN A 135 8.17 -5.81 27.57
N SER A 136 9.37 -6.24 27.98
CA SER A 136 9.75 -6.40 29.39
C SER A 136 9.72 -5.06 30.14
N LEU A 137 10.24 -3.99 29.53
CA LEU A 137 10.22 -2.62 30.07
C LEU A 137 8.81 -2.00 30.11
N ASN A 138 7.88 -2.48 29.28
CA ASN A 138 6.50 -1.98 29.24
C ASN A 138 5.57 -2.63 30.29
N GLN A 139 5.89 -3.83 30.78
CA GLN A 139 4.99 -4.59 31.65
C GLN A 139 5.01 -4.17 33.13
N ASN A 140 6.13 -3.64 33.61
CA ASN A 140 6.36 -3.42 35.05
C ASN A 140 6.73 -1.97 35.35
N ARG A 141 6.40 -1.49 36.56
CA ARG A 141 6.93 -0.21 37.08
C ARG A 141 8.46 -0.23 37.02
N LEU A 142 9.04 0.79 36.40
CA LEU A 142 10.48 0.88 36.21
C LEU A 142 11.19 1.25 37.52
N ASN A 143 12.32 0.58 37.73
CA ASN A 143 13.33 0.86 38.74
C ASN A 143 14.69 0.57 38.10
N ALA A 144 15.75 1.24 38.54
CA ALA A 144 17.11 1.06 38.05
C ALA A 144 17.54 -0.42 38.03
N ASP A 145 17.27 -1.17 39.11
CA ASP A 145 17.62 -2.60 39.20
C ASP A 145 16.91 -3.45 38.15
N ARG A 146 15.62 -3.19 37.90
CA ARG A 146 14.82 -3.96 36.93
C ARG A 146 15.21 -3.65 35.50
N VAL A 147 15.54 -2.39 35.23
CA VAL A 147 16.06 -1.98 33.93
C VAL A 147 17.41 -2.65 33.70
N GLN A 148 18.27 -2.70 34.71
CA GLN A 148 19.53 -3.42 34.62
C GLN A 148 19.30 -4.92 34.36
N ASP A 149 18.38 -5.58 35.07
CA ASP A 149 18.05 -6.99 34.83
C ASP A 149 17.50 -7.24 33.42
N ALA A 150 16.62 -6.37 32.91
CA ALA A 150 16.08 -6.46 31.56
C ALA A 150 17.16 -6.28 30.49
N VAL A 151 18.05 -5.30 30.68
CA VAL A 151 19.19 -5.07 29.78
C VAL A 151 20.20 -6.24 29.86
N LEU A 152 20.42 -6.82 31.03
CA LEU A 152 21.25 -8.02 31.19
C LEU A 152 20.64 -9.24 30.47
N SER A 153 19.31 -9.39 30.50
CA SER A 153 18.62 -10.43 29.72
C SER A 153 18.86 -10.25 28.22
N TYR A 154 18.69 -9.03 27.72
CA TYR A 154 19.00 -8.69 26.33
C TYR A 154 20.48 -8.95 26.00
N LEU A 155 21.41 -8.63 26.91
CA LEU A 155 22.84 -8.90 26.72
C LEU A 155 23.16 -10.40 26.66
N ASN A 156 22.45 -11.25 27.40
CA ASN A 156 22.63 -12.72 27.33
C ASN A 156 22.19 -13.27 25.97
N GLU A 157 21.08 -12.77 25.42
CA GLU A 157 20.60 -13.14 24.08
C GLU A 157 21.54 -12.62 22.99
N PHE A 158 21.99 -11.37 23.12
CA PHE A 158 22.99 -10.79 22.25
C PHE A 158 24.32 -11.58 22.30
N GLU A 159 24.76 -12.04 23.48
CA GLU A 159 25.91 -12.92 23.65
C GLU A 159 25.72 -14.23 22.89
N ALA A 160 24.55 -14.86 23.03
CA ALA A 160 24.23 -16.12 22.37
C ALA A 160 24.29 -16.00 20.84
N VAL A 161 23.75 -14.92 20.29
CA VAL A 161 23.75 -14.65 18.84
C VAL A 161 25.11 -14.23 18.31
N SER A 162 25.85 -13.42 19.07
CA SER A 162 27.15 -12.93 18.63
C SER A 162 28.23 -14.03 18.64
N ASN A 163 28.06 -15.06 19.48
CA ASN A 163 28.91 -16.26 19.53
C ASN A 163 28.47 -17.40 18.58
N LEU A 164 27.54 -17.15 17.65
CA LEU A 164 27.09 -18.17 16.71
C LEU A 164 28.23 -18.57 15.75
N LEU A 165 28.33 -19.88 15.56
CA LEU A 165 29.16 -20.49 14.53
C LEU A 165 28.27 -20.80 13.33
N VAL A 166 28.46 -20.08 12.23
CA VAL A 166 27.81 -20.36 10.95
C VAL A 166 28.30 -21.72 10.46
N ILE A 167 27.39 -22.66 10.30
CA ILE A 167 27.70 -24.03 9.89
C ILE A 167 27.58 -24.20 8.38
N ASN A 168 26.49 -23.70 7.79
CA ASN A 168 26.12 -23.93 6.40
C ASN A 168 25.24 -22.79 5.89
N GLY A 169 25.09 -22.69 4.57
CA GLY A 169 24.11 -21.82 3.95
C GLY A 169 23.72 -22.26 2.53
N CYS A 170 22.68 -21.63 1.99
CA CYS A 170 22.21 -21.83 0.63
C CYS A 170 21.91 -20.51 -0.07
N CYS A 171 22.18 -20.42 -1.37
CA CYS A 171 21.65 -19.38 -2.25
C CYS A 171 20.38 -19.89 -2.92
N SER A 172 19.30 -19.11 -2.85
CA SER A 172 18.03 -19.46 -3.51
C SER A 172 18.13 -19.44 -5.04
N GLN A 173 19.04 -18.64 -5.58
CA GLN A 173 19.19 -18.37 -7.01
C GLN A 173 20.59 -18.78 -7.52
N ILE A 174 20.75 -18.85 -8.85
CA ILE A 174 22.05 -19.12 -9.50
C ILE A 174 22.79 -17.81 -9.81
N ASP A 175 22.06 -16.71 -9.97
CA ASP A 175 22.69 -15.41 -9.90
C ASP A 175 23.13 -15.14 -8.47
N PHE A 176 24.43 -15.29 -8.24
CA PHE A 176 25.05 -15.03 -6.95
C PHE A 176 25.17 -13.53 -6.66
N GLY A 177 25.03 -12.66 -7.67
CA GLY A 177 25.11 -11.21 -7.57
C GLY A 177 23.86 -10.55 -6.99
N GLY A 178 22.67 -10.98 -7.43
CA GLY A 178 21.36 -10.51 -6.91
C GLY A 178 20.64 -11.50 -5.98
N GLY A 179 21.18 -12.70 -5.75
CA GLY A 179 20.50 -13.77 -5.02
C GLY A 179 20.31 -13.55 -3.52
N THR A 180 19.27 -14.18 -2.95
CA THR A 180 19.06 -14.27 -1.50
C THR A 180 19.74 -15.50 -0.92
N TYR A 181 20.60 -15.29 0.07
CA TYR A 181 21.35 -16.28 0.82
C TYR A 181 20.67 -16.55 2.16
N TYR A 182 20.66 -17.81 2.60
CA TYR A 182 20.22 -18.22 3.92
C TYR A 182 21.36 -18.91 4.65
N PHE A 183 21.59 -18.53 5.90
CA PHE A 183 22.64 -19.08 6.75
C PHE A 183 22.03 -19.75 7.97
N ILE A 184 22.64 -20.85 8.42
CA ILE A 184 22.35 -21.47 9.70
C ILE A 184 23.57 -21.32 10.61
N GLY A 185 23.34 -20.79 11.80
CA GLY A 185 24.30 -20.69 12.89
C GLY A 185 23.93 -21.62 14.03
N ARG A 186 24.93 -22.04 14.80
CA ARG A 186 24.73 -22.79 16.05
C ARG A 186 25.52 -22.20 17.20
N THR A 187 25.06 -22.43 18.42
CA THR A 187 25.84 -22.09 19.62
C THR A 187 27.07 -23.00 19.75
N ALA A 188 28.12 -22.48 20.40
CA ALA A 188 29.36 -23.24 20.64
C ALA A 188 29.20 -24.34 21.70
N ALA A 189 28.37 -24.11 22.73
CA ALA A 189 28.11 -25.05 23.82
C ALA A 189 27.12 -26.16 23.44
N GLU A 190 27.29 -27.36 24.02
CA GLU A 190 26.35 -28.47 23.91
C GLU A 190 25.39 -28.48 25.12
N PRO A 191 24.07 -28.68 24.95
CA PRO A 191 23.36 -28.93 23.68
C PRO A 191 23.30 -27.70 22.77
N HIS A 192 23.46 -27.91 21.47
CA HIS A 192 23.47 -26.82 20.49
C HIS A 192 22.05 -26.26 20.28
N SER A 193 21.95 -24.93 20.26
CA SER A 193 20.79 -24.20 19.75
C SER A 193 21.11 -23.68 18.37
N TYR A 194 20.14 -23.71 17.47
CA TYR A 194 20.32 -23.34 16.06
C TYR A 194 19.51 -22.09 15.73
N TYR A 195 20.09 -21.25 14.87
CA TYR A 195 19.52 -19.99 14.43
C TYR A 195 19.66 -19.89 12.91
N TRP A 196 18.76 -19.15 12.28
CA TRP A 196 18.87 -18.84 10.85
C TRP A 196 18.82 -17.34 10.59
N ARG A 197 19.44 -16.92 9.50
CA ARG A 197 19.32 -15.56 8.98
C ARG A 197 19.37 -15.60 7.45
N SER A 198 18.99 -14.51 6.80
CA SER A 198 19.09 -14.30 5.37
C SER A 198 19.85 -13.01 5.02
N MET A 199 20.47 -13.03 3.84
CA MET A 199 21.11 -11.89 3.19
C MET A 199 20.57 -11.77 1.78
N ASP A 200 19.95 -10.66 1.44
CA ASP A 200 19.31 -10.39 0.16
C ASP A 200 20.13 -9.38 -0.65
N LEU A 201 20.89 -9.85 -1.64
CA LEU A 201 21.79 -9.00 -2.40
C LEU A 201 21.11 -8.14 -3.46
N SER A 202 19.86 -8.43 -3.82
CA SER A 202 19.04 -7.54 -4.66
C SER A 202 18.86 -6.13 -4.05
N LYS A 203 19.08 -6.00 -2.74
CA LYS A 203 19.02 -4.74 -2.00
C LYS A 203 20.39 -4.08 -1.83
N ASN A 204 21.44 -4.65 -2.41
CA ASN A 204 22.80 -4.17 -2.19
C ASN A 204 23.01 -2.82 -2.87
N GLY A 205 23.41 -1.82 -2.07
CA GLY A 205 23.70 -0.47 -2.55
C GLY A 205 25.18 -0.17 -2.74
N GLY A 206 26.04 -1.18 -2.77
CA GLY A 206 27.48 -0.99 -3.00
C GLY A 206 27.79 -0.41 -4.40
N THR A 207 28.93 0.25 -4.54
CA THR A 207 29.41 0.81 -5.81
C THR A 207 30.84 0.36 -6.10
N ASP A 208 31.35 0.58 -7.33
CA ASP A 208 32.74 0.24 -7.69
C ASP A 208 33.78 0.91 -6.77
N GLU A 209 33.50 2.13 -6.32
CA GLU A 209 34.34 2.87 -5.37
C GLU A 209 34.23 2.32 -3.93
N TYR A 210 33.08 1.75 -3.57
CA TYR A 210 32.76 1.22 -2.24
C TYR A 210 32.02 -0.12 -2.34
N PRO A 211 32.73 -1.23 -2.62
CA PRO A 211 32.09 -2.49 -3.00
C PRO A 211 31.45 -3.24 -1.82
N GLN A 212 31.28 -2.63 -0.64
CA GLN A 212 30.81 -3.32 0.57
C GLN A 212 29.36 -3.79 0.46
N ILE A 213 29.05 -4.95 1.08
CA ILE A 213 27.67 -5.40 1.23
C ILE A 213 26.98 -4.52 2.26
N THR A 214 25.87 -3.92 1.85
CA THR A 214 25.17 -2.94 2.65
C THR A 214 24.31 -3.55 3.77
N PRO A 215 24.09 -2.84 4.90
CA PRO A 215 23.35 -3.36 6.06
C PRO A 215 21.92 -3.81 5.76
N ASN A 216 21.23 -3.11 4.86
CA ASN A 216 19.85 -3.38 4.46
C ASN A 216 19.64 -4.75 3.77
N CYS A 217 20.72 -5.39 3.33
CA CYS A 217 20.70 -6.76 2.81
C CYS A 217 20.43 -7.80 3.91
N TRP A 218 20.74 -7.49 5.17
CA TRP A 218 20.75 -8.46 6.27
C TRP A 218 19.49 -8.41 7.12
N ASN A 219 18.99 -9.58 7.54
CA ASN A 219 17.96 -9.68 8.59
C ASN A 219 18.57 -10.11 9.95
N ASP A 220 17.70 -10.19 10.97
CA ASP A 220 18.07 -10.70 12.29
C ASP A 220 18.19 -12.25 12.33
N TRP A 221 18.92 -12.74 13.33
CA TRP A 221 19.13 -14.15 13.60
C TRP A 221 17.93 -14.68 14.36
N ARG A 222 17.17 -15.61 13.80
CA ARG A 222 15.98 -16.17 14.45
C ARG A 222 16.21 -17.58 14.92
N ALA A 223 15.71 -17.92 16.10
CA ALA A 223 15.80 -19.26 16.65
C ALA A 223 15.08 -20.29 15.76
N ILE A 224 15.63 -21.51 15.74
CA ILE A 224 15.02 -22.67 15.09
C ILE A 224 14.49 -23.60 16.18
N ASP A 225 13.17 -23.61 16.38
CA ASP A 225 12.48 -24.41 17.42
C ASP A 225 12.30 -25.89 17.04
N LEU A 226 13.12 -26.40 16.12
CA LEU A 226 13.15 -27.82 15.76
C LEU A 226 13.97 -28.60 16.80
N PRO A 227 13.70 -29.91 17.02
CA PRO A 227 14.39 -30.74 18.02
C PRO A 227 15.83 -31.13 17.59
N LEU A 228 16.64 -30.14 17.21
CA LEU A 228 18.01 -30.29 16.73
C LEU A 228 19.04 -30.44 17.86
N ASN A 229 18.61 -30.33 19.12
CA ASN A 229 19.44 -30.39 20.31
C ASN A 229 19.83 -31.82 20.73
N SER A 230 19.33 -32.84 20.02
CA SER A 230 19.64 -34.24 20.28
C SER A 230 21.10 -34.58 19.91
N ARG A 231 21.78 -35.38 20.74
CA ARG A 231 23.13 -35.89 20.46
C ARG A 231 23.21 -36.77 19.20
N ASN A 232 22.07 -37.23 18.70
CA ASN A 232 21.98 -38.05 17.50
C ASN A 232 22.09 -37.21 16.22
N VAL A 233 21.88 -35.89 16.31
CA VAL A 233 21.94 -34.98 15.16
C VAL A 233 23.39 -34.71 14.79
N LEU A 234 23.73 -34.92 13.52
CA LEU A 234 25.04 -34.55 12.99
C LEU A 234 25.05 -33.05 12.67
N SER A 235 25.66 -32.24 13.54
CA SER A 235 25.56 -30.77 13.46
C SER A 235 26.02 -30.13 12.14
N TRP A 236 26.99 -30.72 11.43
CA TRP A 236 27.44 -30.22 10.12
C TRP A 236 26.49 -30.55 8.96
N THR A 237 25.49 -31.43 9.18
CA THR A 237 24.53 -31.85 8.15
C THR A 237 23.27 -30.98 8.09
N VAL A 238 23.11 -30.04 9.04
CA VAL A 238 21.96 -29.13 9.07
C VAL A 238 22.08 -28.12 7.93
N ARG A 239 21.18 -28.18 6.95
CA ARG A 239 21.20 -27.36 5.72
C ARG A 239 19.89 -26.58 5.54
N PRO A 240 19.95 -25.28 5.20
CA PRO A 240 18.78 -24.56 4.73
C PRO A 240 18.52 -24.86 3.24
N VAL A 241 17.26 -24.85 2.83
CA VAL A 241 16.86 -24.83 1.41
C VAL A 241 15.60 -23.99 1.25
N PHE A 242 15.61 -23.06 0.31
CA PHE A 242 14.42 -22.25 0.00
C PHE A 242 13.65 -22.90 -1.14
N PHE A 243 12.45 -23.41 -0.86
CA PHE A 243 11.62 -24.15 -1.81
C PHE A 243 10.16 -23.72 -1.68
N ASN A 244 9.47 -23.55 -2.81
CA ASN A 244 8.05 -23.19 -2.85
C ASN A 244 7.70 -21.98 -1.95
N ASN A 245 8.50 -20.92 -2.07
CA ASN A 245 8.38 -19.69 -1.28
C ASN A 245 8.41 -19.89 0.26
N ARG A 246 9.10 -20.94 0.73
CA ARG A 246 9.29 -21.24 2.16
C ARG A 246 10.71 -21.70 2.44
N LEU A 247 11.19 -21.40 3.65
CA LEU A 247 12.46 -21.89 4.14
C LEU A 247 12.28 -23.28 4.77
N TYR A 248 13.05 -24.25 4.29
CA TYR A 248 13.17 -25.58 4.85
C TYR A 248 14.54 -25.74 5.51
N VAL A 249 14.59 -26.54 6.56
CA VAL A 249 15.83 -26.97 7.20
C VAL A 249 15.84 -28.49 7.22
N SER A 250 16.86 -29.11 6.62
CA SER A 250 17.07 -30.55 6.64
C SER A 250 18.28 -30.93 7.49
N TRP A 251 18.21 -32.05 8.20
CA TRP A 251 19.32 -32.57 9.00
C TRP A 251 19.32 -34.09 9.01
N VAL A 252 20.45 -34.68 9.40
CA VAL A 252 20.59 -36.13 9.56
C VAL A 252 20.74 -36.50 11.02
N GLU A 253 20.01 -37.52 11.43
CA GLU A 253 20.17 -38.20 12.71
C GLU A 253 20.73 -39.60 12.53
N ARG A 254 21.72 -39.93 13.37
CA ARG A 254 22.30 -41.26 13.49
C ARG A 254 21.61 -42.00 14.64
N ASP A 255 21.06 -43.17 14.36
CA ASP A 255 20.50 -44.03 15.41
C ASP A 255 21.62 -44.44 16.39
N PRO A 256 21.44 -44.25 17.71
CA PRO A 256 22.50 -44.46 18.70
C PRO A 256 22.85 -45.93 18.89
N THR A 257 21.91 -46.84 18.60
CA THR A 257 22.11 -48.28 18.70
C THR A 257 22.51 -48.89 17.36
N PRO A 258 23.58 -49.68 17.29
CA PRO A 258 23.90 -50.44 16.10
C PRO A 258 22.82 -51.48 15.83
N LYS A 259 22.65 -51.84 14.55
CA LYS A 259 21.73 -52.87 14.11
C LYS A 259 22.12 -54.21 14.74
N LYS A 260 21.12 -54.91 15.27
CA LYS A 260 21.28 -56.25 15.85
C LYS A 260 20.89 -57.32 14.84
N LYS A 261 21.61 -58.43 14.85
CA LYS A 261 21.25 -59.67 14.14
C LYS A 261 20.00 -60.30 14.79
N SER A 262 19.38 -61.26 14.11
CA SER A 262 18.21 -61.99 14.60
C SER A 262 18.45 -62.74 15.93
N ASP A 263 19.71 -62.96 16.30
CA ASP A 263 20.14 -63.59 17.56
C ASP A 263 20.36 -62.59 18.71
N GLY A 264 20.14 -61.28 18.48
CA GLY A 264 20.34 -60.21 19.47
C GLY A 264 21.77 -59.70 19.61
N THR A 265 22.74 -60.26 18.86
CA THR A 265 24.13 -59.77 18.81
C THR A 265 24.29 -58.61 17.83
N ASN A 266 25.26 -57.71 18.07
CA ASN A 266 25.54 -56.61 17.13
C ASN A 266 26.11 -57.15 15.80
N VAL A 267 25.75 -56.51 14.69
CA VAL A 267 26.42 -56.76 13.40
C VAL A 267 27.87 -56.27 13.49
N THR A 268 28.81 -57.01 12.90
CA THR A 268 30.24 -56.65 12.84
C THR A 268 30.70 -56.66 11.38
N PRO A 269 31.22 -55.54 10.84
CA PRO A 269 31.34 -54.20 11.44
C PRO A 269 29.98 -53.60 11.87
N GLU A 270 30.00 -52.65 12.80
CA GLU A 270 28.77 -52.06 13.36
C GLU A 270 27.98 -51.33 12.26
N VAL A 271 26.69 -51.64 12.12
CA VAL A 271 25.82 -50.99 11.13
C VAL A 271 24.91 -50.01 11.84
N HIS A 272 24.97 -48.74 11.48
CA HIS A 272 24.09 -47.70 12.02
C HIS A 272 23.07 -47.23 10.99
N ALA A 273 21.87 -46.91 11.46
CA ALA A 273 20.79 -46.38 10.67
C ALA A 273 20.84 -44.84 10.67
N TYR A 274 20.79 -44.24 9.48
CA TYR A 274 20.78 -42.80 9.28
C TYR A 274 19.45 -42.37 8.67
N ARG A 275 18.80 -41.39 9.31
CA ARG A 275 17.53 -40.81 8.85
C ARG A 275 17.72 -39.34 8.51
N VAL A 276 17.11 -38.92 7.42
CA VAL A 276 17.01 -37.51 7.06
C VAL A 276 15.68 -36.98 7.54
N TYR A 277 15.73 -35.91 8.31
CA TYR A 277 14.56 -35.15 8.72
C TYR A 277 14.56 -33.78 8.06
N TYR A 278 13.37 -33.22 7.90
CA TYR A 278 13.21 -31.84 7.46
C TYR A 278 12.03 -31.18 8.18
N GLY A 279 12.16 -29.87 8.39
CA GLY A 279 11.11 -28.99 8.88
C GLY A 279 11.04 -27.74 8.02
N TYR A 280 9.90 -27.07 8.01
CA TYR A 280 9.71 -25.84 7.25
C TYR A 280 9.12 -24.73 8.10
N LEU A 281 9.49 -23.50 7.75
CA LEU A 281 8.95 -22.30 8.35
C LEU A 281 7.52 -22.06 7.82
N ARG A 282 6.57 -21.90 8.74
CA ARG A 282 5.18 -21.56 8.44
C ARG A 282 5.02 -20.05 8.30
N TYR A 283 3.85 -19.63 7.80
CA TYR A 283 3.55 -18.20 7.60
C TYR A 283 3.43 -17.40 8.91
N ASP A 284 3.12 -18.06 10.03
CA ASP A 284 3.08 -17.44 11.36
C ASP A 284 4.47 -17.28 12.00
N GLY A 285 5.53 -17.70 11.31
CA GLY A 285 6.90 -17.70 11.84
C GLY A 285 7.23 -18.91 12.70
N SER A 286 6.28 -19.81 12.96
CA SER A 286 6.53 -21.04 13.70
C SER A 286 7.14 -22.12 12.79
N TRP A 287 7.94 -23.01 13.38
CA TRP A 287 8.44 -24.19 12.66
C TRP A 287 7.40 -25.31 12.61
N SER A 288 7.42 -26.11 11.53
CA SER A 288 6.65 -27.35 11.45
C SER A 288 7.20 -28.41 12.43
N ALA A 289 6.39 -29.45 12.71
CA ALA A 289 6.93 -30.67 13.29
C ALA A 289 7.99 -31.29 12.37
N PRO A 290 9.00 -32.02 12.91
CA PRO A 290 10.00 -32.72 12.11
C PRO A 290 9.34 -33.82 11.27
N ASN A 291 9.54 -33.77 9.96
CA ASN A 291 9.09 -34.82 9.03
C ASN A 291 10.26 -35.71 8.65
N THR A 292 10.02 -37.01 8.50
CA THR A 292 11.02 -37.95 7.99
C THR A 292 10.95 -38.01 6.46
N ALA A 293 12.10 -37.92 5.79
CA ALA A 293 12.18 -38.08 4.35
C ALA A 293 12.13 -39.57 3.96
N GLU A 294 11.26 -39.95 3.02
CA GLU A 294 11.28 -41.29 2.41
C GLU A 294 12.35 -41.35 1.33
N LEU A 295 13.52 -41.89 1.67
CA LEU A 295 14.69 -41.93 0.79
C LEU A 295 14.67 -43.14 -0.16
N GLN A 296 15.14 -42.94 -1.40
CA GLN A 296 15.45 -43.99 -2.36
C GLN A 296 16.97 -44.26 -2.33
N GLU A 297 17.40 -45.51 -2.14
CA GLU A 297 18.83 -45.88 -2.07
C GLU A 297 19.41 -46.16 -3.46
N VAL A 298 20.65 -45.70 -3.67
CA VAL A 298 21.45 -46.02 -4.85
C VAL A 298 22.80 -46.59 -4.39
N LYS A 299 23.01 -47.89 -4.65
CA LYS A 299 24.31 -48.56 -4.49
C LYS A 299 25.01 -48.65 -5.85
N GLN A 300 26.32 -48.39 -5.88
CA GLN A 300 27.13 -48.46 -7.10
C GLN A 300 27.59 -49.88 -7.51
N ASP A 301 27.02 -50.94 -6.94
CA ASP A 301 27.32 -52.33 -7.34
C ASP A 301 26.21 -52.91 -8.23
N GLY A 302 26.50 -53.10 -9.51
CA GLY A 302 25.82 -54.07 -10.36
C GLY A 302 24.31 -53.89 -10.59
N GLY A 303 23.85 -52.70 -11.01
CA GLY A 303 22.67 -52.56 -11.88
C GLY A 303 21.26 -52.72 -11.29
N SER A 304 21.09 -52.98 -9.98
CA SER A 304 19.75 -53.00 -9.35
C SER A 304 19.56 -51.82 -8.40
N SER A 305 18.65 -50.89 -8.73
CA SER A 305 18.14 -49.88 -7.78
C SER A 305 17.09 -50.52 -6.87
N SER A 306 17.26 -50.41 -5.55
CA SER A 306 16.30 -50.89 -4.56
C SER A 306 15.66 -49.72 -3.84
N VAL A 307 14.32 -49.66 -3.87
CA VAL A 307 13.57 -48.70 -3.05
C VAL A 307 13.61 -49.17 -1.60
N LEU A 308 14.08 -48.31 -0.69
CA LEU A 308 14.09 -48.60 0.74
C LEU A 308 12.66 -48.64 1.28
N SER A 309 12.30 -49.72 1.97
CA SER A 309 11.09 -49.76 2.80
C SER A 309 11.43 -49.16 4.16
N GLY A 310 11.15 -47.86 4.36
CA GLY A 310 11.23 -47.20 5.67
C GLY A 310 12.16 -45.99 5.80
N GLY A 311 12.73 -45.46 4.71
CA GLY A 311 13.42 -44.16 4.70
C GLY A 311 14.74 -44.07 5.49
N VAL A 312 15.47 -45.18 5.66
CA VAL A 312 16.73 -45.26 6.42
C VAL A 312 17.89 -45.67 5.52
N LEU A 313 19.02 -44.97 5.57
CA LEU A 313 20.28 -45.42 4.98
C LEU A 313 21.11 -46.17 6.04
N GLU A 314 21.51 -47.41 5.74
CA GLU A 314 22.34 -48.22 6.65
C GLU A 314 23.82 -48.12 6.25
N ILE A 315 24.65 -47.60 7.15
CA ILE A 315 26.09 -47.42 6.91
C ILE A 315 26.89 -48.38 7.80
N GLU A 316 27.83 -49.08 7.19
CA GLU A 316 28.82 -49.91 7.89
C GLU A 316 29.94 -49.04 8.47
N GLU A 317 29.99 -48.92 9.79
CA GLU A 317 31.02 -48.19 10.52
C GLU A 317 32.14 -49.15 10.94
N GLY A 318 33.19 -49.22 10.12
CA GLY A 318 34.44 -49.90 10.49
C GLY A 318 35.20 -49.18 11.61
N THR A 319 36.25 -49.81 12.16
CA THR A 319 37.04 -49.29 13.29
C THR A 319 37.70 -47.92 13.07
N ASN A 320 37.83 -47.46 11.82
CA ASN A 320 38.40 -46.15 11.44
C ASN A 320 37.36 -45.26 10.71
N PHE A 321 36.06 -45.48 10.90
CA PHE A 321 35.04 -44.63 10.29
C PHE A 321 35.02 -43.23 10.91
N VAL A 322 35.00 -42.19 10.08
CA VAL A 322 34.94 -40.79 10.52
C VAL A 322 33.55 -40.27 10.17
N LEU A 323 32.75 -39.90 11.18
CA LEU A 323 31.36 -39.44 10.98
C LEU A 323 31.25 -38.28 9.98
N ARG A 324 32.25 -37.41 9.89
CA ARG A 324 32.31 -36.31 8.89
C ARG A 324 32.27 -36.77 7.43
N LYS A 325 32.38 -38.07 7.15
CA LYS A 325 32.16 -38.64 5.81
C LYS A 325 30.69 -38.62 5.38
N VAL A 326 29.76 -38.54 6.34
CA VAL A 326 28.32 -38.44 6.10
C VAL A 326 27.95 -36.97 5.98
N ASP A 327 27.37 -36.57 4.84
CA ASP A 327 26.88 -35.21 4.59
C ASP A 327 25.48 -35.22 4.00
N THR A 328 24.83 -34.06 3.98
CA THR A 328 23.47 -33.87 3.47
C THR A 328 23.43 -32.76 2.44
N VAL A 329 22.73 -33.01 1.34
CA VAL A 329 22.48 -32.02 0.29
C VAL A 329 21.00 -31.73 0.24
N ALA A 330 20.64 -30.45 0.32
CA ALA A 330 19.27 -29.97 0.17
C ALA A 330 19.26 -28.83 -0.85
N ILE A 331 18.67 -29.07 -2.02
CA ILE A 331 18.66 -28.13 -3.14
C ILE A 331 17.31 -28.16 -3.85
N VAL A 332 17.07 -27.12 -4.65
CA VAL A 332 15.95 -27.09 -5.60
C VAL A 332 16.48 -27.40 -7.00
N ASP A 333 15.88 -28.40 -7.64
CA ASP A 333 16.22 -28.82 -8.99
C ASP A 333 15.14 -28.36 -9.98
N PHE A 334 15.50 -27.43 -10.87
CA PHE A 334 14.67 -26.95 -11.97
C PHE A 334 14.91 -27.72 -13.28
N SER A 335 15.89 -28.62 -13.32
CA SER A 335 16.26 -29.38 -14.53
C SER A 335 15.27 -30.48 -14.90
N ARG A 336 14.50 -31.01 -13.94
CA ARG A 336 13.63 -32.19 -14.13
C ARG A 336 12.15 -31.83 -14.05
N GLY A 337 11.36 -32.44 -14.92
CA GLY A 337 9.90 -32.44 -14.82
C GLY A 337 9.38 -33.87 -14.82
N VAL A 338 8.26 -34.12 -14.14
CA VAL A 338 7.48 -35.34 -14.34
C VAL A 338 6.82 -35.24 -15.72
N LEU A 339 7.04 -36.24 -16.58
CA LEU A 339 6.27 -36.48 -17.82
C LEU A 339 5.88 -35.20 -18.61
N GLY A 340 6.87 -34.44 -19.08
CA GLY A 340 6.68 -33.52 -20.21
C GLY A 340 6.38 -32.04 -19.90
N GLY A 341 6.62 -31.54 -18.69
CA GLY A 341 6.56 -30.09 -18.42
C GLY A 341 7.61 -29.61 -17.42
N THR A 342 8.28 -28.49 -17.69
CA THR A 342 9.02 -27.74 -16.65
C THR A 342 8.01 -27.05 -15.75
N ARG A 343 8.10 -27.27 -14.43
CA ARG A 343 7.34 -26.48 -13.47
C ARG A 343 8.16 -25.22 -13.10
N PRO A 344 7.54 -24.03 -13.07
CA PRO A 344 8.24 -22.80 -12.70
C PRO A 344 8.77 -22.80 -11.25
N GLU A 345 8.24 -23.67 -10.40
CA GLU A 345 8.54 -23.76 -8.96
C GLU A 345 9.70 -24.72 -8.60
N GLY A 346 10.19 -25.52 -9.55
CA GLY A 346 11.25 -26.53 -9.31
C GLY A 346 10.77 -27.74 -8.49
N ASN A 347 11.70 -28.66 -8.19
CA ASN A 347 11.46 -29.82 -7.33
C ASN A 347 12.44 -29.83 -6.16
N LEU A 348 12.00 -30.31 -5.01
CA LEU A 348 12.83 -30.42 -3.82
C LEU A 348 13.64 -31.72 -3.87
N PHE A 349 14.97 -31.58 -3.76
CA PHE A 349 15.91 -32.68 -3.65
C PHE A 349 16.60 -32.61 -2.28
N ILE A 350 16.41 -33.65 -1.47
CA ILE A 350 17.10 -33.79 -0.18
C ILE A 350 17.76 -35.17 -0.16
N GLY A 351 19.06 -35.26 0.07
CA GLY A 351 19.76 -36.53 0.10
C GLY A 351 20.88 -36.60 1.14
N ILE A 352 21.18 -37.83 1.55
CA ILE A 352 22.32 -38.20 2.38
C ILE A 352 23.39 -38.86 1.52
N PHE A 353 24.63 -38.45 1.71
CA PHE A 353 25.77 -38.88 0.90
C PHE A 353 26.93 -39.30 1.79
N VAL A 354 27.60 -40.39 1.42
CA VAL A 354 28.77 -40.93 2.11
C VAL A 354 29.98 -40.86 1.19
N TYR A 355 31.03 -40.15 1.61
CA TYR A 355 32.24 -39.95 0.81
C TYR A 355 33.43 -40.77 1.34
N GLU A 356 34.08 -41.57 0.49
CA GLU A 356 35.30 -42.33 0.83
C GLU A 356 36.56 -41.87 0.06
N GLY A 357 37.31 -40.93 0.63
CA GLY A 357 38.63 -40.50 0.14
C GLY A 357 38.73 -38.99 -0.14
N GLY A 358 39.75 -38.59 -0.91
CA GLY A 358 40.01 -37.18 -1.27
C GLY A 358 38.93 -36.54 -2.16
N GLN A 359 39.01 -35.21 -2.28
CA GLN A 359 37.95 -34.24 -2.64
C GLN A 359 37.23 -34.39 -3.99
N ASP A 360 37.62 -35.33 -4.86
CA ASP A 360 37.08 -35.49 -6.22
C ASP A 360 36.23 -36.76 -6.43
N LYS A 361 35.81 -37.43 -5.35
CA LYS A 361 35.16 -38.75 -5.45
C LYS A 361 33.62 -38.69 -5.40
N ILE A 362 33.02 -39.45 -6.32
CA ILE A 362 31.61 -39.81 -6.33
C ILE A 362 31.28 -40.51 -4.99
N PRO A 363 30.13 -40.21 -4.34
CA PRO A 363 29.70 -40.84 -3.10
C PRO A 363 29.60 -42.36 -3.28
N THR A 364 30.10 -43.11 -2.30
CA THR A 364 30.10 -44.58 -2.33
C THR A 364 28.71 -45.14 -2.05
N GLN A 365 27.97 -44.47 -1.18
CA GLN A 365 26.58 -44.74 -0.85
C GLN A 365 25.80 -43.43 -0.84
N SER A 366 24.57 -43.45 -1.37
CA SER A 366 23.68 -42.30 -1.34
C SER A 366 22.22 -42.73 -1.25
N ALA A 367 21.43 -41.93 -0.55
CA ALA A 367 19.98 -42.07 -0.55
C ALA A 367 19.32 -40.70 -0.60
N PHE A 368 18.28 -40.52 -1.41
CA PHE A 368 17.67 -39.20 -1.62
C PHE A 368 16.16 -39.26 -1.77
N LEU A 369 15.51 -38.17 -1.37
CA LEU A 369 14.13 -37.81 -1.60
C LEU A 369 14.08 -36.84 -2.78
N PHE A 370 13.23 -37.13 -3.75
CA PHE A 370 12.91 -36.23 -4.85
C PHE A 370 11.40 -36.07 -4.92
N CYS A 371 10.90 -34.87 -4.63
CA CYS A 371 9.47 -34.61 -4.53
C CYS A 371 9.07 -33.30 -5.21
N ASP A 372 7.81 -33.28 -5.67
CA ASP A 372 7.22 -32.09 -6.28
C ASP A 372 6.65 -31.11 -5.24
N THR A 373 6.04 -30.02 -5.70
CA THR A 373 5.44 -28.98 -4.84
C THR A 373 4.28 -29.49 -3.98
N SER A 374 3.71 -30.65 -4.31
CA SER A 374 2.68 -31.34 -3.53
C SER A 374 3.27 -32.42 -2.61
N PHE A 375 4.59 -32.47 -2.46
CA PHE A 375 5.33 -33.49 -1.71
C PHE A 375 5.07 -34.92 -2.18
N ILE A 376 4.68 -35.08 -3.46
CA ILE A 376 4.50 -36.40 -4.05
C ILE A 376 5.88 -36.90 -4.48
N ASN A 377 6.25 -38.08 -3.99
CA ASN A 377 7.50 -38.74 -4.35
C ASN A 377 7.55 -39.03 -5.85
N ILE A 378 8.61 -38.57 -6.50
CA ILE A 378 8.89 -38.85 -7.90
C ILE A 378 9.88 -40.01 -7.95
N ALA A 379 9.49 -41.12 -8.57
CA ALA A 379 10.40 -42.24 -8.82
C ALA A 379 11.43 -41.82 -9.88
N THR A 380 12.73 -41.85 -9.52
CA THR A 380 13.81 -41.59 -10.49
C THR A 380 14.36 -42.90 -11.03
N THR A 381 14.50 -43.05 -12.35
CA THR A 381 15.28 -44.15 -12.93
C THR A 381 16.77 -43.87 -12.71
N GLY A 382 17.52 -44.86 -12.21
CA GLY A 382 18.89 -44.75 -11.68
C GLY A 382 19.95 -44.13 -12.61
N ASP A 383 19.67 -43.98 -13.91
CA ASP A 383 20.55 -43.30 -14.88
C ASP A 383 20.60 -41.77 -14.70
N ASN A 384 19.77 -41.21 -13.82
CA ASN A 384 19.58 -39.77 -13.69
C ASN A 384 20.36 -39.10 -12.55
N VAL A 385 21.15 -39.77 -11.70
CA VAL A 385 22.02 -39.06 -10.74
C VAL A 385 23.27 -38.58 -11.47
N LYS A 386 23.19 -37.44 -12.17
CA LYS A 386 24.36 -36.85 -12.85
C LYS A 386 25.46 -36.54 -11.82
N PRO A 387 26.75 -36.58 -12.22
CA PRO A 387 27.86 -36.00 -11.44
C PRO A 387 27.62 -34.53 -11.03
N ASN A 388 26.69 -33.83 -11.69
CA ASN A 388 26.33 -32.44 -11.37
C ASN A 388 25.59 -32.29 -10.02
N PHE A 389 25.10 -33.36 -9.39
CA PHE A 389 24.66 -33.30 -7.98
C PHE A 389 25.86 -33.23 -7.01
N LEU A 390 27.07 -33.53 -7.48
CA LEU A 390 28.36 -33.42 -6.77
C LEU A 390 28.91 -32.00 -6.78
N VAL A 391 28.09 -31.01 -7.12
CA VAL A 391 28.41 -29.58 -7.05
C VAL A 391 28.86 -29.15 -5.65
N TYR A 392 28.44 -29.88 -4.61
CA TYR A 392 29.01 -29.75 -3.28
C TYR A 392 30.43 -30.32 -3.25
N ARG A 393 31.43 -29.44 -3.22
CA ARG A 393 32.81 -29.81 -2.91
C ARG A 393 32.95 -29.92 -1.38
N PRO A 394 33.41 -31.07 -0.85
CA PRO A 394 33.72 -31.20 0.57
C PRO A 394 34.67 -30.07 0.99
N GLY A 395 34.53 -29.55 2.20
CA GLY A 395 35.32 -28.37 2.56
C GLY A 395 36.83 -28.61 2.51
N GLU A 396 37.58 -27.71 1.87
CA GLU A 396 39.02 -27.80 1.68
C GLU A 396 39.74 -26.86 2.66
N GLN A 397 40.84 -27.29 3.27
CA GLN A 397 41.67 -26.41 4.09
C GLN A 397 42.88 -25.91 3.28
N LYS A 398 42.93 -24.61 3.02
CA LYS A 398 44.03 -23.95 2.29
C LYS A 398 44.55 -22.76 3.09
N ASN A 399 45.88 -22.69 3.28
CA ASN A 399 46.54 -21.62 4.04
C ASN A 399 45.95 -21.38 5.45
N GLY A 400 45.52 -22.44 6.15
CA GLY A 400 44.92 -22.33 7.48
C GLY A 400 43.45 -21.86 7.51
N ILE A 401 42.83 -21.66 6.35
CA ILE A 401 41.40 -21.31 6.19
C ILE A 401 40.66 -22.53 5.64
N PHE A 402 39.54 -22.88 6.26
CA PHE A 402 38.61 -23.92 5.80
C PHE A 402 37.54 -23.30 4.90
N TYR A 403 37.45 -23.76 3.65
CA TYR A 403 36.52 -23.28 2.63
C TYR A 403 35.43 -24.32 2.42
N GLN A 404 34.16 -23.91 2.50
CA GLN A 404 33.02 -24.78 2.27
C GLN A 404 32.07 -24.15 1.26
N SER A 405 31.79 -24.84 0.16
CA SER A 405 30.88 -24.32 -0.87
C SER A 405 29.44 -24.24 -0.38
N LEU A 406 28.78 -23.13 -0.67
CA LEU A 406 27.35 -22.96 -0.40
C LEU A 406 26.51 -23.79 -1.37
N GLN A 407 25.34 -24.22 -0.92
CA GLN A 407 24.35 -24.88 -1.77
C GLN A 407 23.63 -23.86 -2.63
N TYR A 408 23.25 -24.23 -3.84
CA TYR A 408 22.49 -23.36 -4.74
C TYR A 408 21.51 -24.18 -5.56
N SER A 409 20.52 -23.51 -6.14
CA SER A 409 19.55 -24.18 -7.00
C SER A 409 20.19 -24.66 -8.30
N LEU A 410 19.79 -25.82 -8.82
CA LEU A 410 20.31 -26.33 -10.10
C LEU A 410 19.33 -25.98 -11.23
N GLN A 411 19.85 -25.36 -12.30
CA GLN A 411 19.11 -25.10 -13.53
C GLN A 411 19.72 -25.96 -14.64
N GLY A 412 18.89 -26.78 -15.28
CA GLY A 412 19.32 -27.62 -16.41
C GLY A 412 18.82 -27.13 -17.77
N LYS A 413 18.11 -26.00 -17.81
CA LYS A 413 17.52 -25.43 -19.04
C LYS A 413 18.00 -23.99 -19.23
N LYS A 414 18.30 -23.63 -20.48
CA LYS A 414 18.86 -22.32 -20.86
C LYS A 414 17.86 -21.17 -20.75
N TYR A 415 16.57 -21.47 -20.71
CA TYR A 415 15.51 -20.49 -20.68
C TYR A 415 14.49 -20.82 -19.59
N ARG A 416 14.01 -19.79 -18.88
CA ARG A 416 12.99 -19.90 -17.83
C ARG A 416 11.80 -18.98 -18.17
N ILE A 417 10.58 -19.47 -17.94
CA ILE A 417 9.37 -18.64 -18.08
C ILE A 417 9.18 -17.85 -16.77
N GLN A 418 9.16 -16.53 -16.87
CA GLN A 418 9.01 -15.61 -15.73
C GLN A 418 7.55 -15.32 -15.43
N SER A 419 6.74 -15.01 -16.46
CA SER A 419 5.34 -14.63 -16.32
C SER A 419 4.53 -14.94 -17.60
N CYS A 420 3.21 -15.05 -17.46
CA CYS A 420 2.24 -15.18 -18.56
C CYS A 420 0.98 -14.39 -18.23
N GLU A 421 0.76 -13.24 -18.88
CA GLU A 421 -0.29 -12.28 -18.54
C GLU A 421 -1.22 -11.98 -19.72
N LYS A 422 -2.51 -11.74 -19.46
CA LYS A 422 -3.49 -11.34 -20.48
C LYS A 422 -3.22 -9.88 -20.91
N ARG A 423 -3.01 -9.63 -22.21
CA ARG A 423 -2.60 -8.31 -22.73
C ARG A 423 -3.74 -7.55 -23.42
N SER A 424 -4.27 -8.10 -24.50
CA SER A 424 -5.27 -7.40 -25.33
C SER A 424 -6.19 -8.38 -26.05
N SER A 425 -7.44 -7.97 -26.26
CA SER A 425 -8.43 -8.69 -27.06
C SER A 425 -8.71 -7.91 -28.35
N HIS A 426 -9.13 -8.63 -29.41
CA HIS A 426 -9.56 -8.04 -30.66
C HIS A 426 -10.73 -8.82 -31.24
N THR A 427 -11.69 -8.11 -31.84
CA THR A 427 -12.82 -8.69 -32.57
C THR A 427 -13.11 -7.91 -33.83
N ASP A 428 -13.10 -8.57 -34.99
CA ASP A 428 -13.50 -7.97 -36.25
C ASP A 428 -15.02 -7.71 -36.32
N SER A 429 -15.40 -6.70 -37.12
CA SER A 429 -16.80 -6.32 -37.32
C SER A 429 -17.64 -7.50 -37.84
N GLY A 430 -18.70 -7.84 -37.09
CA GLY A 430 -19.59 -8.98 -37.38
C GLY A 430 -19.29 -10.25 -36.59
N ILE A 431 -18.25 -10.28 -35.76
CA ILE A 431 -18.01 -11.33 -34.76
C ILE A 431 -18.46 -10.85 -33.38
N PRO A 432 -19.14 -11.67 -32.56
CA PRO A 432 -19.57 -11.25 -31.22
C PRO A 432 -18.39 -10.85 -30.32
N SER A 433 -18.56 -9.76 -29.57
CA SER A 433 -17.54 -9.19 -28.68
C SER A 433 -17.16 -10.12 -27.51
N SER A 434 -17.98 -11.13 -27.21
CA SER A 434 -17.75 -12.12 -26.15
C SER A 434 -16.76 -13.23 -26.52
N TRP A 435 -16.37 -13.34 -27.80
CA TRP A 435 -15.55 -14.46 -28.30
C TRP A 435 -14.11 -14.49 -27.73
N PRO A 436 -13.39 -13.36 -27.57
CA PRO A 436 -12.05 -13.38 -26.98
C PRO A 436 -12.02 -13.89 -25.53
N ASP A 437 -13.08 -13.64 -24.75
CA ASP A 437 -13.17 -14.10 -23.36
C ASP A 437 -13.46 -15.60 -23.25
N ALA A 438 -13.91 -16.23 -24.34
CA ALA A 438 -14.11 -17.66 -24.42
C ALA A 438 -12.81 -18.45 -24.73
N LEU A 439 -11.71 -17.76 -25.08
CA LEU A 439 -10.42 -18.37 -25.38
C LEU A 439 -9.66 -18.69 -24.09
N ALA A 440 -9.36 -19.97 -23.86
CA ALA A 440 -8.62 -20.40 -22.68
C ALA A 440 -7.19 -19.85 -22.67
N ALA A 441 -6.63 -19.66 -21.48
CA ALA A 441 -5.24 -19.27 -21.29
C ALA A 441 -4.31 -20.35 -21.88
N PRO A 442 -3.26 -19.96 -22.62
CA PRO A 442 -2.31 -20.91 -23.17
C PRO A 442 -1.44 -21.52 -22.05
N SER A 443 -1.25 -22.83 -22.09
CA SER A 443 -0.22 -23.54 -21.32
C SER A 443 1.13 -23.32 -22.01
N VAL A 444 2.13 -22.86 -21.28
CA VAL A 444 3.47 -22.56 -21.82
C VAL A 444 4.52 -23.37 -21.06
N SER A 445 5.44 -24.02 -21.77
CA SER A 445 6.55 -24.78 -21.19
C SER A 445 7.81 -24.68 -22.05
N ILE A 446 8.97 -25.01 -21.47
CA ILE A 446 10.24 -25.15 -22.21
C ILE A 446 10.49 -26.66 -22.39
N ALA A 447 10.77 -27.10 -23.61
CA ALA A 447 11.02 -28.50 -23.93
C ALA A 447 12.27 -29.05 -23.21
N ASN A 448 12.47 -30.36 -23.30
CA ASN A 448 13.60 -31.04 -22.63
C ASN A 448 14.97 -30.68 -23.23
N ASP A 449 15.00 -30.14 -24.44
CA ASP A 449 16.22 -29.60 -25.07
C ASP A 449 16.68 -28.29 -24.41
N GLY A 450 15.85 -27.66 -23.57
CA GLY A 450 16.14 -26.39 -22.92
C GLY A 450 16.15 -25.19 -23.87
N LEU A 451 15.77 -25.37 -25.14
CA LEU A 451 15.87 -24.38 -26.21
C LEU A 451 14.53 -24.11 -26.91
N THR A 452 13.56 -25.03 -26.81
CA THR A 452 12.29 -24.91 -27.53
C THR A 452 11.15 -24.50 -26.60
N LEU A 453 10.52 -23.35 -26.86
CA LEU A 453 9.27 -22.91 -26.25
C LEU A 453 8.10 -23.75 -26.81
N GLN A 454 7.38 -24.46 -25.96
CA GLN A 454 6.16 -25.19 -26.31
C GLN A 454 4.95 -24.44 -25.76
N VAL A 455 4.00 -24.11 -26.64
CA VAL A 455 2.78 -23.39 -26.29
C VAL A 455 1.60 -24.24 -26.69
N GLY A 456 0.80 -24.66 -25.71
CA GLY A 456 -0.46 -25.38 -25.89
C GLY A 456 -1.64 -24.46 -25.59
N ALA A 457 -2.74 -24.54 -26.33
CA ALA A 457 -3.98 -23.84 -26.04
C ALA A 457 -5.18 -24.72 -26.39
N ASN A 458 -6.09 -24.90 -25.44
CA ASN A 458 -7.38 -25.54 -25.69
C ASN A 458 -8.40 -24.49 -26.13
N LEU A 459 -9.34 -24.86 -27.00
CA LEU A 459 -10.57 -24.08 -27.10
C LEU A 459 -11.25 -24.10 -25.72
N GLY A 460 -11.61 -22.94 -25.19
CA GLY A 460 -12.37 -22.86 -23.95
C GLY A 460 -13.82 -23.25 -24.18
N ARG A 461 -14.77 -22.49 -23.60
CA ARG A 461 -16.19 -22.69 -23.87
C ARG A 461 -16.50 -22.31 -25.31
N CYS A 462 -17.24 -23.15 -26.06
CA CYS A 462 -17.57 -22.82 -27.45
C CYS A 462 -18.42 -21.53 -27.52
N PRO A 463 -18.17 -20.61 -28.47
CA PRO A 463 -18.73 -19.26 -28.39
C PRO A 463 -20.25 -19.09 -28.50
N ASP A 464 -21.08 -20.13 -28.71
CA ASP A 464 -22.55 -19.99 -28.84
C ASP A 464 -23.33 -21.21 -28.28
N GLU A 465 -23.02 -21.66 -27.07
CA GLU A 465 -23.83 -22.70 -26.40
C GLU A 465 -25.19 -22.16 -25.92
N THR A 466 -26.27 -22.45 -26.66
CA THR A 466 -27.55 -22.80 -26.02
C THR A 466 -27.83 -24.28 -26.27
N ARG A 467 -27.78 -25.07 -25.19
CA ARG A 467 -27.89 -26.52 -25.21
C ARG A 467 -29.37 -26.89 -25.22
N ASP A 468 -29.89 -27.31 -26.37
CA ASP A 468 -31.08 -28.16 -26.43
C ASP A 468 -31.00 -29.12 -27.64
N GLY A 469 -30.82 -30.42 -27.39
CA GLY A 469 -30.97 -31.47 -28.41
C GLY A 469 -29.75 -31.91 -29.23
N GLY A 470 -28.55 -31.33 -29.05
CA GLY A 470 -27.31 -31.89 -29.61
C GLY A 470 -27.09 -31.70 -31.13
N VAL A 471 -27.78 -30.77 -31.77
CA VAL A 471 -27.55 -30.36 -33.16
C VAL A 471 -26.98 -28.94 -33.17
N TRP A 472 -25.91 -28.71 -33.94
CA TRP A 472 -25.27 -27.40 -34.08
C TRP A 472 -26.13 -26.48 -34.96
N GLU A 473 -26.69 -25.42 -34.38
CA GLU A 473 -27.56 -24.47 -35.07
C GLU A 473 -26.79 -23.17 -35.39
N SER A 474 -26.75 -22.75 -36.66
CA SER A 474 -26.26 -21.41 -37.02
C SER A 474 -27.28 -20.37 -36.54
N LEU A 475 -27.16 -19.91 -35.30
CA LEU A 475 -28.06 -18.95 -34.68
C LEU A 475 -27.71 -17.54 -35.16
N TYR A 476 -28.58 -16.93 -35.97
CA TYR A 476 -28.50 -15.50 -36.27
C TYR A 476 -29.61 -14.74 -35.53
N VAL A 477 -29.24 -13.92 -34.55
CA VAL A 477 -30.16 -13.02 -33.84
C VAL A 477 -30.02 -11.63 -34.46
N PHE A 478 -31.12 -11.07 -34.96
CA PHE A 478 -31.13 -9.70 -35.48
C PHE A 478 -30.96 -8.70 -34.31
N PRO A 479 -30.00 -7.77 -34.35
CA PRO A 479 -29.78 -6.79 -33.29
C PRO A 479 -30.90 -5.73 -33.21
N ASP A 480 -31.12 -5.15 -32.02
CA ASP A 480 -32.20 -4.19 -31.74
C ASP A 480 -32.17 -2.92 -32.61
N THR A 481 -31.00 -2.58 -33.15
CA THR A 481 -30.76 -1.37 -33.96
C THR A 481 -31.28 -1.47 -35.40
N ASP A 482 -31.72 -2.65 -35.86
CA ASP A 482 -32.23 -2.88 -37.22
C ASP A 482 -33.75 -2.58 -37.38
N GLN A 483 -34.38 -1.77 -36.48
CA GLN A 483 -35.85 -1.55 -36.46
C GLN A 483 -36.35 -0.11 -36.75
N ALA A 484 -37.57 -0.03 -37.33
CA ALA A 484 -38.66 1.00 -37.25
C ALA A 484 -39.13 1.59 -38.62
N PRO A 485 -40.35 2.20 -38.79
CA PRO A 485 -41.51 2.41 -37.90
C PRO A 485 -42.87 1.88 -38.46
N ALA A 486 -43.96 1.99 -37.69
CA ALA A 486 -45.32 1.58 -38.04
C ALA A 486 -46.08 2.57 -38.97
N GLY A 487 -46.86 2.02 -39.91
CA GLY A 487 -47.85 2.72 -40.75
C GLY A 487 -47.76 2.40 -42.25
N SER A 488 -48.70 1.60 -42.78
CA SER A 488 -49.25 1.73 -44.15
C SER A 488 -50.45 0.80 -44.33
N THR A 489 -51.57 1.39 -44.75
CA THR A 489 -52.84 0.73 -45.07
C THR A 489 -52.91 0.39 -46.56
N SER A 490 -52.79 -0.89 -46.92
CA SER A 490 -53.20 -1.38 -48.25
C SER A 490 -53.94 -2.71 -48.14
N ASN A 491 -55.20 -2.74 -48.57
CA ASN A 491 -56.10 -3.90 -48.57
C ASN A 491 -55.73 -4.94 -49.66
N ARG A 492 -54.62 -5.68 -49.52
CA ARG A 492 -54.30 -6.85 -50.37
C ARG A 492 -53.57 -7.95 -49.59
N THR A 493 -53.97 -9.20 -49.85
CA THR A 493 -53.64 -10.45 -49.13
C THR A 493 -52.14 -10.74 -48.98
N HIS A 494 -51.59 -10.54 -47.77
CA HIS A 494 -50.18 -10.84 -47.44
C HIS A 494 -50.01 -11.65 -46.13
N TYR A 495 -49.01 -12.54 -46.08
CA TYR A 495 -48.63 -13.33 -44.89
C TYR A 495 -47.30 -12.80 -44.32
N HIS A 496 -47.17 -12.64 -43.00
CA HIS A 496 -45.94 -12.15 -42.36
C HIS A 496 -45.50 -13.00 -41.16
N LEU A 497 -44.19 -13.25 -41.05
CA LEU A 497 -43.55 -13.87 -39.88
C LEU A 497 -43.19 -12.79 -38.87
N THR A 498 -43.55 -13.00 -37.60
CA THR A 498 -43.26 -12.07 -36.50
C THR A 498 -42.68 -12.82 -35.31
N ALA A 499 -41.85 -12.19 -34.48
CA ALA A 499 -41.31 -12.84 -33.28
C ALA A 499 -42.43 -13.22 -32.29
N GLY A 500 -42.30 -14.36 -31.63
CA GLY A 500 -43.24 -14.84 -30.63
C GLY A 500 -43.12 -14.14 -29.27
N ASP A 501 -41.93 -13.63 -28.95
CA ASP A 501 -41.53 -13.04 -27.67
C ASP A 501 -41.42 -11.49 -27.70
N ALA A 502 -41.27 -10.88 -26.52
CA ALA A 502 -41.15 -9.43 -26.35
C ALA A 502 -39.86 -8.84 -26.97
N SER A 503 -38.85 -9.68 -27.23
CA SER A 503 -37.53 -9.33 -27.78
C SER A 503 -37.51 -9.12 -29.30
N ARG A 504 -38.66 -9.19 -29.99
CA ARG A 504 -38.83 -8.80 -31.42
C ARG A 504 -37.80 -9.39 -32.42
N SER A 505 -37.12 -10.48 -32.07
CA SER A 505 -36.10 -11.15 -32.90
C SER A 505 -36.58 -12.54 -33.37
N ILE A 506 -36.28 -12.91 -34.61
CA ILE A 506 -36.67 -14.20 -35.20
C ILE A 506 -35.46 -15.13 -35.21
N LYS A 507 -35.61 -16.32 -34.62
CA LYS A 507 -34.59 -17.38 -34.65
C LYS A 507 -34.88 -18.34 -35.80
N PHE A 508 -33.85 -18.74 -36.56
CA PHE A 508 -33.99 -19.76 -37.60
C PHE A 508 -32.76 -20.65 -37.70
N SER A 509 -32.92 -21.84 -38.28
CA SER A 509 -31.86 -22.75 -38.70
C SER A 509 -32.10 -23.21 -40.15
N PHE A 510 -31.03 -23.60 -40.84
CA PHE A 510 -31.09 -24.17 -42.18
C PHE A 510 -30.24 -25.43 -42.21
N ASP A 511 -30.84 -26.57 -42.58
CA ASP A 511 -30.19 -27.89 -42.59
C ASP A 511 -29.63 -28.29 -43.97
N GLY A 512 -29.67 -27.38 -44.96
CA GLY A 512 -29.28 -27.66 -46.34
C GLY A 512 -30.47 -27.95 -47.29
N SER A 513 -31.66 -28.23 -46.77
CA SER A 513 -32.87 -28.51 -47.58
C SER A 513 -34.14 -27.83 -47.06
N ASN A 514 -34.20 -27.53 -45.76
CA ASN A 514 -35.34 -26.97 -45.08
C ASN A 514 -34.92 -25.79 -44.20
N TYR A 515 -35.75 -24.76 -44.16
CA TYR A 515 -35.63 -23.69 -43.17
C TYR A 515 -36.51 -24.01 -41.97
N ARG A 516 -35.99 -23.90 -40.75
CA ARG A 516 -36.78 -24.04 -39.52
C ARG A 516 -36.75 -22.73 -38.75
N PHE A 517 -37.91 -22.14 -38.50
CA PHE A 517 -38.08 -20.91 -37.73
C PHE A 517 -38.59 -21.24 -36.34
N TYR A 518 -37.94 -20.74 -35.29
CA TYR A 518 -38.26 -21.06 -33.90
C TYR A 518 -39.01 -19.92 -33.23
N ASN A 519 -39.96 -20.25 -32.36
CA ASN A 519 -40.76 -19.30 -31.57
C ASN A 519 -41.32 -18.14 -32.43
N THR A 520 -41.73 -18.43 -33.66
CA THR A 520 -42.17 -17.42 -34.63
C THR A 520 -43.70 -17.44 -34.70
N LYS A 521 -44.38 -16.31 -34.86
CA LYS A 521 -45.83 -16.19 -35.10
C LYS A 521 -46.08 -15.94 -36.58
N ILE A 522 -47.10 -16.58 -37.15
CA ILE A 522 -47.55 -16.31 -38.52
C ILE A 522 -48.83 -15.47 -38.44
N LYS A 523 -48.80 -14.23 -38.95
CA LYS A 523 -49.97 -13.35 -39.01
C LYS A 523 -50.75 -13.51 -40.32
N TYR A 524 -52.08 -13.47 -40.22
CA TYR A 524 -53.03 -13.62 -41.33
C TYR A 524 -53.66 -12.28 -41.75
N ASP A 525 -53.96 -12.12 -43.04
CA ASP A 525 -54.77 -11.00 -43.57
C ASP A 525 -56.28 -11.27 -43.42
N ALA A 526 -57.04 -10.22 -43.10
CA ALA A 526 -58.44 -10.24 -42.70
C ALA A 526 -59.44 -10.77 -43.76
N ALA A 527 -59.07 -10.84 -45.03
CA ALA A 527 -59.97 -11.32 -46.10
C ALA A 527 -60.28 -12.84 -46.06
N TYR A 528 -59.47 -13.65 -45.35
CA TYR A 528 -59.65 -15.12 -45.29
C TYR A 528 -59.75 -15.71 -43.87
N GLY A 529 -59.77 -14.87 -42.83
CA GLY A 529 -59.99 -15.27 -41.42
C GLY A 529 -58.99 -14.61 -40.47
N ASN A 530 -59.47 -13.92 -39.44
CA ASN A 530 -58.68 -13.17 -38.45
C ASN A 530 -58.08 -14.06 -37.35
N VAL A 531 -57.29 -15.09 -37.67
CA VAL A 531 -56.66 -15.91 -36.62
C VAL A 531 -55.15 -16.02 -36.88
N ASP A 532 -54.37 -15.23 -36.15
CA ASP A 532 -52.91 -15.37 -36.08
C ASP A 532 -52.55 -16.76 -35.54
N ILE A 533 -51.54 -17.43 -36.12
CA ILE A 533 -51.02 -18.68 -35.55
C ILE A 533 -50.05 -18.33 -34.42
N SER A 534 -50.23 -18.99 -33.28
CA SER A 534 -49.43 -18.81 -32.07
C SER A 534 -47.93 -19.04 -32.30
N ALA A 535 -47.09 -18.52 -31.41
CA ALA A 535 -45.66 -18.73 -31.51
C ALA A 535 -45.34 -20.22 -31.47
N GLY A 536 -44.53 -20.68 -32.41
CA GLY A 536 -44.20 -22.11 -32.56
C GLY A 536 -42.98 -22.33 -33.43
N VAL A 537 -42.63 -23.59 -33.65
CA VAL A 537 -41.53 -23.97 -34.56
C VAL A 537 -42.12 -24.36 -35.91
N TYR A 538 -41.71 -23.66 -36.96
CA TYR A 538 -42.22 -23.83 -38.32
C TYR A 538 -41.12 -24.32 -39.22
N THR A 539 -41.35 -25.46 -39.87
CA THR A 539 -40.41 -25.99 -40.87
C THR A 539 -40.97 -25.71 -42.26
N PHE A 540 -40.18 -25.01 -43.06
CA PHE A 540 -40.42 -24.72 -44.45
C PHE A 540 -39.60 -25.69 -45.30
N TYR A 541 -40.30 -26.62 -45.95
CA TYR A 541 -39.70 -27.61 -46.83
C TYR A 541 -39.52 -27.01 -48.21
N THR A 542 -38.27 -26.77 -48.62
CA THR A 542 -37.97 -26.27 -49.96
C THR A 542 -37.61 -27.44 -50.84
N ALA A 543 -38.51 -27.84 -51.74
CA ALA A 543 -38.14 -28.78 -52.79
C ALA A 543 -37.37 -28.00 -53.86
N THR A 544 -36.03 -28.00 -53.78
CA THR A 544 -35.05 -27.60 -54.82
C THR A 544 -35.21 -26.21 -55.46
N LEU A 545 -34.18 -25.36 -55.37
CA LEU A 545 -34.07 -24.11 -56.14
C LEU A 545 -34.24 -24.38 -57.65
N PRO A 546 -35.23 -23.80 -58.36
CA PRO A 546 -35.27 -23.85 -59.81
C PRO A 546 -34.42 -22.71 -60.37
N ASP A 547 -33.42 -23.07 -61.15
CA ASP A 547 -32.77 -22.17 -62.09
C ASP A 547 -33.82 -21.51 -63.01
N TYR A 548 -33.49 -20.30 -63.44
CA TYR A 548 -34.37 -19.36 -64.11
C TYR A 548 -35.15 -19.98 -65.30
N ARG A 549 -36.48 -19.87 -65.26
CA ARG A 549 -37.51 -20.16 -66.30
C ARG A 549 -38.09 -21.59 -66.34
N GLY A 550 -39.36 -21.69 -65.92
CA GLY A 550 -40.34 -22.62 -66.49
C GLY A 550 -40.85 -23.74 -65.58
N ASN A 551 -42.19 -23.78 -65.43
CA ASN A 551 -43.04 -24.83 -64.84
C ASN A 551 -42.97 -25.09 -63.32
N TRP A 552 -44.11 -24.84 -62.68
CA TRP A 552 -44.35 -24.84 -61.24
C TRP A 552 -45.08 -26.12 -60.82
N GLY A 553 -44.34 -27.15 -60.41
CA GLY A 553 -44.89 -28.50 -60.21
C GLY A 553 -44.65 -29.17 -58.86
N GLY A 554 -44.27 -28.44 -57.79
CA GLY A 554 -44.05 -29.02 -56.46
C GLY A 554 -44.86 -28.33 -55.35
N PRO A 555 -45.50 -29.06 -54.41
CA PRO A 555 -46.28 -28.45 -53.33
C PRO A 555 -45.35 -27.89 -52.23
N LEU A 556 -45.35 -26.57 -52.05
CA LEU A 556 -44.72 -25.91 -50.89
C LEU A 556 -45.61 -26.11 -49.65
N LYS A 557 -45.02 -26.58 -48.56
CA LYS A 557 -45.72 -26.94 -47.33
C LYS A 557 -45.07 -26.27 -46.12
N PHE A 558 -45.87 -25.57 -45.31
CA PHE A 558 -45.46 -25.22 -43.95
C PHE A 558 -45.92 -26.32 -43.01
N VAL A 559 -45.01 -26.87 -42.22
CA VAL A 559 -45.34 -27.88 -41.22
C VAL A 559 -44.99 -27.31 -39.85
N THR A 560 -45.98 -27.29 -38.96
CA THR A 560 -45.77 -27.00 -37.55
C THR A 560 -45.09 -28.19 -36.88
N ASP A 561 -44.26 -27.93 -35.87
CA ASP A 561 -43.87 -29.00 -34.95
C ASP A 561 -45.13 -29.63 -34.34
N GLY A 562 -45.06 -30.91 -34.00
CA GLY A 562 -46.24 -31.75 -33.74
C GLY A 562 -47.19 -31.29 -32.62
N SER A 563 -46.92 -30.18 -31.94
CA SER A 563 -47.69 -29.57 -30.86
C SER A 563 -48.77 -28.58 -31.31
N HIS A 564 -48.74 -28.08 -32.55
CA HIS A 564 -49.67 -27.04 -33.02
C HIS A 564 -50.42 -27.45 -34.30
N ASN A 565 -51.72 -27.12 -34.40
CA ASN A 565 -52.54 -27.33 -35.59
C ASN A 565 -52.95 -25.98 -36.21
N ILE A 566 -53.01 -25.90 -37.54
CA ILE A 566 -53.42 -24.73 -38.32
C ILE A 566 -54.95 -24.74 -38.48
N ALA A 567 -55.60 -23.62 -38.19
CA ALA A 567 -57.04 -23.44 -38.28
C ALA A 567 -57.45 -22.79 -39.61
N PHE A 568 -58.54 -23.27 -40.22
CA PHE A 568 -59.16 -22.64 -41.38
C PHE A 568 -60.54 -22.08 -40.99
N LYS A 569 -60.86 -20.87 -41.46
CA LYS A 569 -61.99 -19.99 -41.11
C LYS A 569 -63.13 -20.65 -40.29
N GLY A 570 -63.13 -20.40 -38.97
CA GLY A 570 -64.25 -20.71 -38.05
C GLY A 570 -64.39 -22.16 -37.62
N GLY A 571 -63.46 -23.05 -38.01
CA GLY A 571 -63.49 -24.47 -37.68
C GLY A 571 -62.39 -24.92 -36.70
N VAL A 572 -62.61 -26.10 -36.11
CA VAL A 572 -61.65 -26.81 -35.23
C VAL A 572 -60.35 -27.08 -36.00
N PRO A 573 -59.16 -26.93 -35.41
CA PRO A 573 -57.89 -27.13 -36.11
C PRO A 573 -57.77 -28.55 -36.69
N THR A 574 -57.61 -28.68 -38.02
CA THR A 574 -57.66 -29.99 -38.71
C THR A 574 -56.35 -30.44 -39.35
N SER A 575 -55.34 -29.59 -39.48
CA SER A 575 -54.08 -29.94 -40.16
C SER A 575 -52.85 -29.32 -39.50
N LYS A 576 -51.73 -30.06 -39.47
CA LYS A 576 -50.39 -29.55 -39.12
C LYS A 576 -49.62 -28.97 -40.31
N THR A 577 -50.20 -29.15 -41.49
CA THR A 577 -49.59 -28.77 -42.77
C THR A 577 -50.46 -27.73 -43.46
N LEU A 578 -49.91 -26.55 -43.71
CA LEU A 578 -50.50 -25.58 -44.64
C LEU A 578 -49.98 -25.92 -46.03
N ASP A 579 -50.84 -26.54 -46.84
CA ASP A 579 -50.57 -26.82 -48.25
C ASP A 579 -51.16 -25.69 -49.10
N LEU A 580 -50.33 -25.02 -49.89
CA LEU A 580 -50.72 -23.87 -50.71
C LEU A 580 -51.23 -24.26 -52.11
N HIS A 581 -51.62 -25.53 -52.31
CA HIS A 581 -52.24 -26.12 -53.52
C HIS A 581 -52.65 -25.14 -54.63
N GLY A 582 -51.92 -25.17 -55.75
CA GLY A 582 -52.27 -24.42 -56.97
C GLY A 582 -52.13 -22.90 -56.85
N LYS A 583 -51.45 -22.37 -55.83
CA LYS A 583 -51.11 -20.94 -55.75
C LYS A 583 -49.65 -20.73 -56.14
N SER A 584 -49.41 -19.79 -57.04
CA SER A 584 -48.04 -19.40 -57.41
C SER A 584 -47.39 -18.61 -56.28
N PHE A 585 -46.27 -19.12 -55.78
CA PHE A 585 -45.48 -18.55 -54.69
C PHE A 585 -44.14 -18.01 -55.21
N ARG A 586 -44.02 -16.69 -55.43
CA ARG A 586 -42.79 -16.15 -56.01
C ARG A 586 -41.78 -15.78 -54.93
N PHE A 587 -40.72 -16.58 -54.81
CA PHE A 587 -39.52 -16.24 -54.05
C PHE A 587 -38.61 -15.37 -54.92
N TYR A 588 -38.56 -14.06 -54.64
CA TYR A 588 -37.62 -13.16 -55.31
C TYR A 588 -36.40 -12.99 -54.42
N ASN A 589 -35.27 -13.59 -54.80
CA ASN A 589 -33.97 -13.23 -54.26
C ASN A 589 -33.34 -12.21 -55.21
N ASN A 590 -33.40 -10.92 -54.87
CA ASN A 590 -32.56 -9.91 -55.51
C ASN A 590 -31.50 -9.49 -54.48
N PRO A 591 -30.18 -9.47 -54.78
CA PRO A 591 -29.10 -9.50 -53.79
C PRO A 591 -28.96 -8.31 -52.82
N ALA A 592 -29.93 -7.40 -52.74
CA ALA A 592 -29.70 -6.10 -52.13
C ALA A 592 -30.58 -5.72 -50.94
N THR A 593 -31.86 -6.10 -50.79
CA THR A 593 -32.65 -5.34 -49.79
C THR A 593 -33.78 -5.99 -48.98
N GLU A 594 -34.53 -7.03 -49.38
CA GLU A 594 -35.76 -7.41 -48.62
C GLU A 594 -36.15 -8.90 -48.79
N ILE A 595 -36.78 -9.53 -47.78
CA ILE A 595 -37.39 -10.88 -47.87
C ILE A 595 -38.91 -10.75 -47.92
N PHE A 596 -39.55 -11.28 -48.96
CA PHE A 596 -41.01 -11.22 -49.16
C PHE A 596 -41.62 -12.59 -49.39
N PHE A 597 -42.87 -12.78 -48.95
CA PHE A 597 -43.73 -13.89 -49.37
C PHE A 597 -45.10 -13.35 -49.80
N SER A 598 -45.42 -13.40 -51.10
CA SER A 598 -46.76 -13.04 -51.60
C SER A 598 -47.44 -14.25 -52.22
N VAL A 599 -48.71 -14.49 -51.88
CA VAL A 599 -49.54 -15.56 -52.44
C VAL A 599 -50.64 -14.91 -53.29
N GLY A 600 -50.63 -15.15 -54.61
CA GLY A 600 -51.60 -14.58 -55.55
C GLY A 600 -52.39 -15.64 -56.34
N PRO A 601 -53.54 -15.29 -56.93
CA PRO A 601 -54.30 -16.19 -57.81
C PRO A 601 -53.56 -16.44 -59.14
N GLU A 602 -53.81 -17.61 -59.75
CA GLU A 602 -53.03 -18.19 -60.87
C GLU A 602 -52.89 -17.33 -62.13
N ASN A 603 -53.72 -16.29 -62.37
CA ASN A 603 -53.74 -15.56 -63.64
C ASN A 603 -53.99 -14.04 -63.49
N GLY A 604 -53.16 -13.31 -62.72
CA GLY A 604 -53.27 -11.85 -62.59
C GLY A 604 -51.94 -11.11 -62.79
N TYR A 605 -51.96 -10.00 -63.54
CA TYR A 605 -50.85 -9.08 -63.76
C TYR A 605 -50.23 -8.59 -62.43
N TRP A 606 -48.89 -8.54 -62.38
CA TRP A 606 -48.10 -8.16 -61.22
C TRP A 606 -47.86 -6.64 -61.25
N ASP A 607 -48.68 -5.85 -60.55
CA ASP A 607 -48.38 -4.43 -60.36
C ASP A 607 -47.29 -4.24 -59.30
N SER A 608 -46.22 -3.59 -59.70
CA SER A 608 -45.07 -3.24 -58.87
C SER A 608 -45.40 -2.11 -57.89
N TYR A 609 -45.85 -2.46 -56.69
CA TYR A 609 -45.89 -1.55 -55.54
C TYR A 609 -45.36 -2.29 -54.31
N HIS A 610 -44.20 -1.87 -53.80
CA HIS A 610 -43.49 -2.53 -52.70
C HIS A 610 -43.78 -1.83 -51.36
N LEU A 611 -44.28 -2.59 -50.38
CA LEU A 611 -44.27 -2.22 -48.96
C LEU A 611 -42.83 -2.33 -48.46
N THR A 612 -42.19 -1.20 -48.18
CA THR A 612 -40.83 -1.14 -47.62
C THR A 612 -40.94 -1.28 -46.10
N TYR A 613 -40.61 -2.46 -45.55
CA TYR A 613 -40.39 -2.64 -44.10
C TYR A 613 -39.02 -3.31 -43.89
N ALA A 614 -38.19 -2.66 -43.08
CA ALA A 614 -36.74 -2.83 -43.06
C ALA A 614 -36.29 -4.20 -42.51
N ILE A 615 -35.89 -5.10 -43.40
CA ILE A 615 -34.78 -6.05 -43.17
C ILE A 615 -33.69 -5.69 -44.19
N LYS A 616 -33.32 -4.40 -44.22
CA LYS A 616 -32.61 -3.80 -45.36
C LYS A 616 -31.10 -4.03 -45.41
N LYS A 617 -30.51 -4.74 -44.45
CA LYS A 617 -29.04 -4.86 -44.37
C LYS A 617 -28.46 -6.28 -44.25
N ASN A 618 -29.26 -7.28 -43.89
CA ASN A 618 -28.71 -8.56 -43.39
C ASN A 618 -29.29 -9.83 -44.03
N ALA A 619 -30.15 -9.73 -45.05
CA ALA A 619 -30.76 -10.90 -45.71
C ALA A 619 -29.73 -11.88 -46.32
N ASN A 620 -28.58 -11.37 -46.80
CA ASN A 620 -27.51 -12.19 -47.36
C ASN A 620 -26.82 -13.08 -46.31
N LYS A 621 -27.10 -12.93 -45.01
CA LYS A 621 -26.52 -13.75 -43.92
C LYS A 621 -27.30 -15.05 -43.65
N ILE A 622 -28.51 -15.19 -44.21
CA ILE A 622 -29.42 -16.33 -43.98
C ILE A 622 -29.03 -17.57 -44.80
N SER A 623 -28.23 -17.41 -45.87
CA SER A 623 -27.75 -18.49 -46.74
C SER A 623 -26.27 -18.82 -46.55
N VAL A 624 -25.62 -18.29 -45.51
CA VAL A 624 -24.15 -18.35 -45.36
C VAL A 624 -23.78 -19.45 -44.38
N THR A 625 -23.17 -20.51 -44.90
CA THR A 625 -22.55 -21.57 -44.12
C THR A 625 -21.17 -21.09 -43.64
N TYR A 626 -20.83 -21.27 -42.37
CA TYR A 626 -19.56 -20.80 -41.80
C TYR A 626 -18.56 -21.93 -41.60
N GLN A 627 -17.31 -21.70 -41.99
CA GLN A 627 -16.18 -22.55 -41.63
C GLN A 627 -15.35 -21.85 -40.56
N PHE A 628 -14.90 -22.61 -39.58
CA PHE A 628 -14.10 -22.13 -38.47
C PHE A 628 -12.67 -22.67 -38.56
N GLN A 629 -11.72 -21.82 -38.19
CA GLN A 629 -10.31 -22.17 -38.07
C GLN A 629 -9.75 -21.69 -36.75
N HIS A 630 -9.18 -22.60 -35.97
CA HIS A 630 -8.52 -22.32 -34.70
C HIS A 630 -7.00 -22.22 -34.90
N LYS A 631 -6.42 -21.07 -34.56
CA LYS A 631 -5.00 -20.74 -34.75
C LYS A 631 -4.36 -20.33 -33.42
N LEU A 632 -3.11 -20.74 -33.25
CA LEU A 632 -2.21 -20.25 -32.21
C LEU A 632 -0.95 -19.70 -32.88
N LYS A 633 -0.61 -18.44 -32.61
CA LYS A 633 0.55 -17.73 -33.17
C LYS A 633 1.45 -17.20 -32.06
N VAL A 634 2.76 -17.28 -32.28
CA VAL A 634 3.79 -16.72 -31.40
C VAL A 634 4.49 -15.57 -32.11
N TYR A 635 4.54 -14.42 -31.46
CA TYR A 635 5.21 -13.21 -31.94
C TYR A 635 6.39 -12.89 -31.01
N THR A 636 7.55 -12.54 -31.56
CA THR A 636 8.63 -11.88 -30.81
C THR A 636 8.46 -10.37 -30.91
N VAL A 637 8.81 -9.67 -29.84
CA VAL A 637 8.84 -8.21 -29.80
C VAL A 637 10.28 -7.73 -29.91
N GLN A 638 10.60 -7.05 -31.00
CA GLN A 638 11.89 -6.38 -31.18
C GLN A 638 11.65 -4.90 -31.49
N ASN A 639 12.22 -3.99 -30.70
CA ASN A 639 12.11 -2.54 -30.87
C ASN A 639 10.65 -2.04 -31.03
N GLY A 640 9.71 -2.62 -30.28
CA GLY A 640 8.29 -2.26 -30.33
C GLY A 640 7.50 -2.81 -31.52
N ASN A 641 8.14 -3.54 -32.44
CA ASN A 641 7.47 -4.18 -33.58
C ASN A 641 7.28 -5.68 -33.32
N GLU A 642 6.06 -6.17 -33.52
CA GLU A 642 5.72 -7.59 -33.43
C GLU A 642 6.11 -8.31 -34.73
N LYS A 643 7.04 -9.27 -34.66
CA LYS A 643 7.38 -10.15 -35.78
C LYS A 643 6.74 -11.52 -35.53
N SER A 644 5.86 -11.95 -36.42
CA SER A 644 5.26 -13.29 -36.36
C SER A 644 6.35 -14.34 -36.60
N VAL A 645 6.54 -15.27 -35.66
CA VAL A 645 7.66 -16.22 -35.70
C VAL A 645 7.20 -17.64 -35.99
N VAL A 646 6.09 -18.07 -35.38
CA VAL A 646 5.53 -19.41 -35.59
C VAL A 646 4.01 -19.36 -35.56
N ALA A 647 3.37 -19.95 -36.58
CA ALA A 647 1.94 -20.24 -36.59
C ALA A 647 1.75 -21.76 -36.53
N SER A 648 0.88 -22.24 -35.63
CA SER A 648 0.37 -23.62 -35.72
C SER A 648 -0.43 -23.74 -37.01
N ASN A 649 0.17 -24.32 -38.05
CA ASN A 649 -0.55 -24.65 -39.27
C ASN A 649 -1.40 -25.91 -39.02
N GLU A 650 -2.64 -25.88 -39.52
CA GLU A 650 -3.53 -27.01 -39.77
C GLU A 650 -4.44 -27.53 -38.62
N THR A 651 -5.66 -27.02 -38.59
CA THR A 651 -6.82 -27.93 -38.79
C THR A 651 -7.32 -27.59 -40.18
N ALA A 652 -7.72 -28.60 -40.93
CA ALA A 652 -8.61 -28.41 -42.05
C ALA A 652 -9.77 -27.51 -41.59
N GLN A 653 -10.17 -26.53 -42.39
CA GLN A 653 -11.36 -25.72 -42.12
C GLN A 653 -12.52 -26.67 -41.76
N ARG A 654 -13.04 -26.54 -40.54
CA ARG A 654 -14.14 -27.38 -40.07
C ARG A 654 -15.40 -26.55 -40.01
N TRP A 655 -16.52 -27.20 -40.30
CA TRP A 655 -17.84 -26.62 -40.10
C TRP A 655 -18.17 -26.45 -38.60
N VAL A 656 -17.47 -27.18 -37.72
CA VAL A 656 -17.68 -27.21 -36.27
C VAL A 656 -16.34 -27.34 -35.55
N LEU A 657 -16.10 -26.48 -34.54
CA LEU A 657 -15.02 -26.62 -33.56
C LEU A 657 -15.56 -27.31 -32.31
N GLN A 658 -14.77 -28.22 -31.71
CA GLN A 658 -15.13 -28.89 -30.47
C GLN A 658 -14.36 -28.27 -29.29
N PRO A 659 -14.94 -28.24 -28.07
CA PRO A 659 -14.22 -27.79 -26.86
C PRO A 659 -12.93 -28.60 -26.57
N THR A 660 -12.79 -29.80 -27.14
CA THR A 660 -11.60 -30.64 -27.03
C THR A 660 -10.53 -30.34 -28.10
N ASP A 661 -10.77 -29.41 -29.02
CA ASP A 661 -9.79 -29.04 -30.03
C ASP A 661 -8.60 -28.32 -29.35
N HIS A 662 -7.42 -28.94 -29.45
CA HIS A 662 -6.17 -28.47 -28.86
C HIS A 662 -5.19 -27.98 -29.93
N ARG A 663 -4.44 -26.93 -29.61
CA ARG A 663 -3.35 -26.41 -30.45
C ARG A 663 -2.05 -26.37 -29.71
N ALA A 664 -1.03 -26.89 -30.36
CA ALA A 664 0.35 -26.71 -29.95
C ALA A 664 1.10 -25.90 -31.02
N ALA A 665 1.93 -24.95 -30.56
CA ALA A 665 2.95 -24.29 -31.35
C ALA A 665 4.29 -24.46 -30.63
N THR A 666 5.35 -24.71 -31.39
CA THR A 666 6.70 -24.84 -30.84
C THR A 666 7.64 -23.86 -31.52
N HIS A 667 8.42 -23.13 -30.75
CA HIS A 667 9.38 -22.15 -31.25
C HIS A 667 10.75 -22.37 -30.63
N VAL A 668 11.79 -22.52 -31.46
CA VAL A 668 13.17 -22.63 -30.99
C VAL A 668 13.68 -21.23 -30.66
N ILE A 669 14.04 -20.99 -29.40
CA ILE A 669 14.52 -19.71 -28.89
C ILE A 669 15.98 -19.52 -29.33
N SER A 670 16.22 -18.51 -30.18
CA SER A 670 17.55 -18.20 -30.71
C SER A 670 18.21 -17.05 -29.94
N SER A 671 19.55 -16.97 -29.96
CA SER A 671 20.28 -15.86 -29.35
C SER A 671 20.07 -14.52 -30.07
N GLU A 672 19.58 -14.53 -31.30
CA GLU A 672 19.28 -13.33 -32.10
C GLU A 672 17.98 -12.65 -31.66
N ASP A 673 17.15 -13.32 -30.85
CA ASP A 673 15.89 -12.80 -30.33
C ASP A 673 16.07 -11.89 -29.10
N TYR A 674 17.29 -11.78 -28.55
CA TYR A 674 17.59 -11.07 -27.31
C TYR A 674 17.76 -9.55 -27.50
N PRO A 675 16.94 -8.72 -26.84
CA PRO A 675 17.34 -7.35 -26.52
C PRO A 675 18.43 -7.38 -25.43
N ASN A 676 19.19 -6.29 -25.28
CA ASN A 676 20.34 -6.14 -24.37
C ASN A 676 20.07 -6.40 -22.86
N GLN A 677 18.86 -6.84 -22.46
CA GLN A 677 18.40 -6.98 -21.06
C GLN A 677 18.12 -8.43 -20.61
N GLY A 678 18.51 -9.46 -21.37
CA GLY A 678 18.43 -10.87 -20.90
C GLY A 678 17.01 -11.47 -20.77
N ILE A 679 15.96 -10.69 -21.00
CA ILE A 679 14.54 -11.12 -21.02
C ILE A 679 13.96 -10.93 -22.42
N ILE A 680 13.32 -11.98 -22.95
CA ILE A 680 12.55 -11.95 -24.20
C ILE A 680 11.07 -11.92 -23.86
N THR A 681 10.33 -11.00 -24.47
CA THR A 681 8.86 -11.00 -24.42
C THR A 681 8.29 -11.61 -25.69
N TYR A 682 7.52 -12.69 -25.52
CA TYR A 682 6.72 -13.31 -26.57
C TYR A 682 5.25 -12.90 -26.42
N HIS A 683 4.61 -12.49 -27.52
CA HIS A 683 3.16 -12.38 -27.56
C HIS A 683 2.54 -13.64 -28.15
N LEU A 684 1.73 -14.32 -27.34
CA LEU A 684 0.97 -15.48 -27.74
C LEU A 684 -0.41 -15.01 -28.16
N ARG A 685 -0.77 -15.18 -29.44
CA ARG A 685 -2.09 -14.85 -29.96
C ARG A 685 -2.87 -16.13 -30.19
N HIS A 686 -3.92 -16.32 -29.42
CA HIS A 686 -4.92 -17.38 -29.63
C HIS A 686 -6.05 -16.77 -30.46
N GLU A 687 -6.30 -17.32 -31.64
CA GLU A 687 -7.16 -16.71 -32.66
C GLU A 687 -8.19 -17.73 -33.17
N ILE A 688 -9.45 -17.30 -33.27
CA ILE A 688 -10.51 -18.01 -34.00
C ILE A 688 -10.84 -17.18 -35.23
N VAL A 689 -10.73 -17.80 -36.41
CA VAL A 689 -11.11 -17.20 -37.69
C VAL A 689 -12.42 -17.83 -38.16
N ARG A 690 -13.38 -16.99 -38.51
CA ARG A 690 -14.66 -17.38 -39.09
C ARG A 690 -14.70 -16.97 -40.56
N THR A 691 -14.84 -17.95 -41.45
CA THR A 691 -14.92 -17.76 -42.90
C THR A 691 -16.33 -18.08 -43.42
N PRO A 692 -17.06 -17.12 -43.99
CA PRO A 692 -18.36 -17.37 -44.61
C PRO A 692 -18.25 -18.05 -45.99
N SER A 693 -19.27 -18.79 -46.42
CA SER A 693 -19.39 -19.37 -47.77
C SER A 693 -19.42 -18.31 -48.89
N SER A 694 -19.76 -17.06 -48.56
CA SER A 694 -19.60 -15.87 -49.40
C SER A 694 -19.35 -14.63 -48.52
N GLY A 695 -18.24 -13.92 -48.71
CA GLY A 695 -17.87 -12.71 -47.95
C GLY A 695 -16.43 -12.75 -47.39
N SER A 696 -16.03 -11.72 -46.64
CA SER A 696 -14.71 -11.63 -46.02
C SER A 696 -14.66 -12.42 -44.70
N ALA A 697 -13.53 -13.11 -44.45
CA ALA A 697 -13.27 -13.75 -43.17
C ALA A 697 -13.08 -12.72 -42.06
N GLY A 698 -13.61 -13.00 -40.87
CA GLY A 698 -13.36 -12.21 -39.66
C GLY A 698 -12.61 -13.05 -38.63
N SER A 699 -11.86 -12.39 -37.74
CA SER A 699 -11.12 -12.98 -36.64
C SER A 699 -11.50 -12.39 -35.28
N ALA A 700 -11.47 -13.24 -34.25
CA ALA A 700 -11.41 -12.83 -32.85
C ALA A 700 -10.18 -13.46 -32.22
N TYR A 701 -9.40 -12.67 -31.49
CA TYR A 701 -8.22 -13.17 -30.82
C TYR A 701 -8.00 -12.56 -29.45
N GLN A 702 -7.33 -13.32 -28.61
CA GLN A 702 -6.79 -12.88 -27.34
C GLN A 702 -5.28 -12.99 -27.40
N THR A 703 -4.59 -11.98 -26.87
CA THR A 703 -3.13 -11.93 -26.79
C THR A 703 -2.69 -12.06 -25.34
N TRP A 704 -1.71 -12.92 -25.09
CA TRP A 704 -1.00 -13.04 -23.81
C TRP A 704 0.46 -12.61 -23.99
N SER A 705 1.02 -11.97 -22.98
CA SER A 705 2.44 -11.63 -22.90
C SER A 705 3.16 -12.67 -22.05
N VAL A 706 4.18 -13.32 -22.60
CA VAL A 706 5.02 -14.29 -21.91
C VAL A 706 6.43 -13.76 -21.85
N GLN A 707 6.95 -13.57 -20.64
CA GLN A 707 8.34 -13.19 -20.44
C GLN A 707 9.18 -14.44 -20.22
N VAL A 708 10.26 -14.57 -20.99
CA VAL A 708 11.20 -15.68 -20.95
C VAL A 708 12.60 -15.12 -20.72
N GLU A 709 13.24 -15.55 -19.66
CA GLU A 709 14.55 -15.10 -19.22
C GLU A 709 15.63 -16.08 -19.70
N LEU A 710 16.78 -15.54 -20.14
CA LEU A 710 18.00 -16.33 -20.35
C LEU A 710 18.61 -16.71 -19.01
N VAL A 711 18.75 -18.01 -18.76
CA VAL A 711 19.38 -18.52 -17.56
C VAL A 711 20.64 -19.28 -17.94
N SER A 712 21.74 -18.98 -17.25
CA SER A 712 23.00 -19.71 -17.43
C SER A 712 22.83 -21.18 -17.00
N VAL A 713 23.16 -22.12 -17.90
CA VAL A 713 23.10 -23.58 -17.65
C VAL A 713 24.45 -24.17 -17.26
N ASP A 714 25.52 -23.39 -17.44
CA ASP A 714 26.85 -23.83 -17.10
C ASP A 714 26.99 -23.86 -15.58
N THR A 715 27.57 -24.93 -15.04
CA THR A 715 27.95 -24.98 -13.62
C THR A 715 28.85 -23.78 -13.33
N PRO A 716 28.47 -22.88 -12.40
CA PRO A 716 29.25 -21.70 -12.10
C PRO A 716 30.70 -22.09 -11.76
N THR A 717 31.66 -21.47 -12.44
CA THR A 717 33.09 -21.69 -12.19
C THR A 717 33.54 -21.08 -10.87
N GLN A 718 32.83 -20.06 -10.38
CA GLN A 718 33.07 -19.35 -9.12
C GLN A 718 31.83 -19.45 -8.24
N VAL A 719 31.82 -20.42 -7.32
CA VAL A 719 30.73 -20.59 -6.34
C VAL A 719 31.12 -19.86 -5.05
N PRO A 720 30.22 -19.08 -4.43
CA PRO A 720 30.47 -18.49 -3.12
C PRO A 720 30.75 -19.55 -2.05
N GLN A 721 31.73 -19.28 -1.19
CA GLN A 721 32.19 -20.21 -0.16
C GLN A 721 32.13 -19.58 1.23
N LEU A 722 31.67 -20.38 2.19
CA LEU A 722 31.79 -20.10 3.61
C LEU A 722 33.22 -20.43 4.06
N CYS A 723 33.92 -19.44 4.58
CA CYS A 723 35.29 -19.54 5.04
C CYS A 723 35.35 -19.47 6.56
N THR A 724 36.10 -20.38 7.18
CA THR A 724 36.38 -20.34 8.62
C THR A 724 37.89 -20.37 8.84
N ARG A 725 38.39 -19.38 9.59
CA ARG A 725 39.78 -19.30 10.05
C ARG A 725 39.81 -19.33 11.57
N TYR A 726 40.77 -20.04 12.15
CA TYR A 726 41.01 -19.97 13.59
C TYR A 726 42.14 -18.97 13.88
N ASP A 727 41.87 -18.00 14.74
CA ASP A 727 42.83 -17.06 15.30
C ASP A 727 43.17 -17.50 16.74
N SER A 728 44.46 -17.60 17.07
CA SER A 728 44.92 -18.12 18.35
C SER A 728 44.54 -17.22 19.53
N GLN A 729 44.37 -15.91 19.32
CA GLN A 729 44.04 -14.94 20.35
C GLN A 729 42.53 -14.67 20.39
N GLN A 730 41.88 -14.52 19.23
CA GLN A 730 40.50 -14.02 19.13
C GLN A 730 39.45 -15.10 18.82
N GLY A 731 39.85 -16.31 18.40
CA GLY A 731 38.94 -17.44 18.13
C GLY A 731 38.56 -17.59 16.66
N ASN A 732 37.36 -18.10 16.38
CA ASN A 732 36.91 -18.37 15.01
C ASN A 732 36.53 -17.07 14.29
N VAL A 733 37.10 -16.84 13.11
CA VAL A 733 36.74 -15.77 12.17
C VAL A 733 36.02 -16.41 10.99
N GLN A 734 34.76 -16.06 10.77
CA GLN A 734 33.93 -16.61 9.70
C GLN A 734 33.49 -15.52 8.73
N PHE A 735 33.63 -15.80 7.45
CA PHE A 735 33.28 -14.87 6.38
C PHE A 735 32.82 -15.62 5.14
N ILE A 736 32.06 -14.96 4.29
CA ILE A 736 31.72 -15.45 2.96
C ILE A 736 32.67 -14.82 1.94
N THR A 737 33.19 -15.64 1.03
CA THR A 737 33.92 -15.16 -0.15
C THR A 737 33.09 -15.43 -1.40
N PHE A 738 33.00 -14.43 -2.27
CA PHE A 738 32.26 -14.51 -3.52
C PHE A 738 33.13 -14.95 -4.69
N ASN A 739 34.42 -15.24 -4.46
CA ASN A 739 35.34 -15.79 -5.47
C ASN A 739 35.41 -15.00 -6.80
N GLY A 740 35.09 -13.70 -6.79
CA GLY A 740 35.10 -12.85 -7.99
C GLY A 740 33.74 -12.65 -8.67
N VAL A 741 32.65 -13.21 -8.12
CA VAL A 741 31.27 -12.93 -8.55
C VAL A 741 31.02 -11.42 -8.51
N GLN A 742 30.41 -10.91 -9.59
CA GLN A 742 30.05 -9.51 -9.73
C GLN A 742 28.64 -9.25 -9.16
N ALA A 743 28.36 -8.01 -8.76
CA ALA A 743 26.99 -7.57 -8.46
C ALA A 743 26.07 -7.69 -9.69
N GLU A 744 24.75 -7.64 -9.47
CA GLU A 744 23.69 -7.88 -10.48
C GLU A 744 23.87 -7.07 -11.79
N ASP A 745 24.34 -5.82 -11.69
CA ASP A 745 24.59 -4.94 -12.86
C ASP A 745 25.93 -5.19 -13.57
N GLY A 746 26.74 -6.15 -13.11
CA GLY A 746 28.07 -6.42 -13.64
C GLY A 746 29.13 -5.35 -13.32
N GLY A 747 28.85 -4.45 -12.37
CA GLY A 747 29.70 -3.30 -12.03
C GLY A 747 31.01 -3.67 -11.31
N PHE A 748 30.91 -4.32 -10.13
CA PHE A 748 32.05 -4.63 -9.27
C PHE A 748 32.04 -6.03 -8.67
N ALA A 749 33.24 -6.51 -8.28
CA ALA A 749 33.43 -7.77 -7.59
C ALA A 749 32.98 -7.68 -6.13
N LEU A 750 32.09 -8.57 -5.71
CA LEU A 750 31.62 -8.63 -4.32
C LEU A 750 32.78 -8.97 -3.35
N PRO A 751 32.98 -8.19 -2.29
CA PRO A 751 34.09 -8.36 -1.35
C PRO A 751 33.79 -9.47 -0.34
N ASP A 752 34.87 -10.00 0.25
CA ASP A 752 34.75 -10.91 1.39
C ASP A 752 34.03 -10.22 2.54
N THR A 753 32.96 -10.85 3.04
CA THR A 753 32.07 -10.25 4.04
C THR A 753 32.04 -11.08 5.31
N ARG A 754 32.28 -10.42 6.45
CA ARG A 754 32.27 -11.04 7.79
C ARG A 754 30.85 -11.50 8.17
N LEU A 755 30.74 -12.70 8.75
CA LEU A 755 29.46 -13.26 9.21
C LEU A 755 29.31 -13.27 10.74
N ASN A 756 30.41 -13.47 11.47
CA ASN A 756 30.42 -13.53 12.94
C ASN A 756 31.17 -12.32 13.55
N THR A 757 31.24 -12.24 14.89
CA THR A 757 32.01 -11.21 15.59
C THR A 757 32.84 -11.84 16.71
N THR A 758 34.04 -11.32 16.95
CA THR A 758 34.86 -11.76 18.10
C THR A 758 34.74 -10.82 19.31
N PHE A 759 33.93 -9.76 19.19
CA PHE A 759 33.71 -8.73 20.22
C PHE A 759 33.20 -9.29 21.56
N VAL A 760 32.52 -10.43 21.54
CA VAL A 760 31.78 -10.96 22.69
C VAL A 760 32.64 -11.18 23.94
N ARG A 761 33.91 -11.58 23.78
CA ARG A 761 34.81 -11.78 24.93
C ARG A 761 35.09 -10.46 25.64
N GLU A 762 35.30 -9.41 24.86
CA GLU A 762 35.51 -8.06 25.39
C GLU A 762 34.21 -7.47 25.94
N LEU A 763 33.09 -7.72 25.28
CA LEU A 763 31.74 -7.39 25.77
C LEU A 763 31.55 -7.90 27.20
N ILE A 764 31.76 -9.20 27.43
CA ILE A 764 31.62 -9.82 28.75
C ILE A 764 32.60 -9.20 29.76
N ARG A 765 33.86 -8.98 29.35
CA ARG A 765 34.88 -8.38 30.21
C ARG A 765 34.47 -6.98 30.68
N ARG A 766 33.90 -6.16 29.79
CA ARG A 766 33.46 -4.78 30.08
C ARG A 766 32.15 -4.75 30.84
N ALA A 767 31.19 -5.60 30.47
CA ALA A 767 29.89 -5.74 31.13
C ALA A 767 30.04 -6.15 32.61
N ASN A 768 31.01 -7.05 32.91
CA ASN A 768 31.33 -7.46 34.29
C ASN A 768 31.86 -6.32 35.17
N VAL A 769 32.42 -5.24 34.58
CA VAL A 769 32.86 -4.07 35.33
C VAL A 769 31.66 -3.16 35.62
N SER A 770 30.97 -2.71 34.57
CA SER A 770 29.71 -1.98 34.66
C SER A 770 29.11 -1.77 33.27
N LEU A 771 27.81 -1.55 33.21
CA LEU A 771 27.13 -1.16 31.97
C LEU A 771 27.71 0.14 31.37
N GLY A 772 28.08 1.11 32.22
CA GLY A 772 28.70 2.35 31.76
C GLY A 772 30.08 2.14 31.12
N THR A 773 30.85 1.13 31.57
CA THR A 773 32.12 0.75 30.93
C THR A 773 31.89 0.03 29.60
N LEU A 774 30.82 -0.76 29.48
CA LEU A 774 30.43 -1.39 28.23
C LEU A 774 30.03 -0.36 27.17
N LEU A 775 29.14 0.58 27.52
CA LEU A 775 28.59 1.57 26.60
C LEU A 775 29.56 2.73 26.28
N HIS A 776 30.74 2.77 26.93
CA HIS A 776 31.72 3.81 26.72
C HIS A 776 32.30 3.82 25.28
N TYR A 777 32.61 5.01 24.76
CA TYR A 777 33.17 5.20 23.41
C TYR A 777 34.40 4.33 23.12
N THR A 778 35.28 4.15 24.10
CA THR A 778 36.53 3.39 23.91
C THR A 778 36.28 1.90 23.66
N THR A 779 35.19 1.33 24.16
CA THR A 779 34.79 -0.04 23.87
C THR A 779 34.40 -0.20 22.39
N GLN A 780 33.79 0.83 21.81
CA GLN A 780 33.33 0.85 20.41
C GLN A 780 34.47 1.12 19.42
N ALA A 781 35.35 2.08 19.75
CA ALA A 781 36.41 2.55 18.86
C ALA A 781 37.67 1.66 18.86
N MET A 782 37.85 0.79 19.86
CA MET A 782 39.04 -0.03 19.98
C MET A 782 39.11 -1.09 18.87
N PRO A 783 40.27 -1.27 18.20
CA PRO A 783 40.46 -2.35 17.22
C PRO A 783 40.46 -3.71 17.92
N GLN A 784 39.46 -4.54 17.63
CA GLN A 784 39.24 -5.83 18.29
C GLN A 784 38.94 -6.98 17.31
N GLU A 785 38.46 -6.66 16.12
CA GLU A 785 38.08 -7.65 15.11
C GLU A 785 39.33 -8.06 14.29
N PRO A 786 39.75 -9.33 14.26
CA PRO A 786 40.90 -9.77 13.45
C PRO A 786 40.67 -9.50 11.97
N GLN A 787 41.69 -9.22 11.14
CA GLN A 787 41.49 -9.21 9.67
C GLN A 787 40.92 -10.52 9.12
N LEU A 788 40.18 -10.48 8.01
CA LEU A 788 39.58 -11.67 7.36
C LEU A 788 40.64 -12.64 6.81
N ARG A 789 41.62 -12.12 6.07
CA ARG A 789 42.77 -12.87 5.52
C ARG A 789 44.06 -12.41 6.21
N VAL A 790 45.01 -13.32 6.40
CA VAL A 790 46.34 -13.00 6.95
C VAL A 790 47.28 -12.74 5.79
N ASP A 791 47.87 -11.54 5.71
CA ASP A 791 48.90 -11.22 4.73
C ASP A 791 50.19 -11.97 5.08
N SER A 792 50.85 -12.56 4.08
CA SER A 792 52.00 -13.48 4.21
C SER A 792 53.27 -12.89 4.88
N GLY A 793 53.22 -11.66 5.41
CA GLY A 793 54.36 -10.93 5.99
C GLY A 793 54.13 -10.32 7.37
N ALA A 794 52.95 -10.47 7.99
CA ALA A 794 52.67 -9.96 9.34
C ALA A 794 52.44 -11.13 10.31
N PRO A 795 53.33 -11.36 11.31
CA PRO A 795 53.04 -12.31 12.38
C PRO A 795 51.95 -11.69 13.27
N ASP A 796 50.78 -12.34 13.27
CA ASP A 796 49.51 -11.94 13.89
C ASP A 796 48.83 -10.73 13.20
N GLY A 797 47.69 -11.01 12.55
CA GLY A 797 46.95 -10.06 11.71
C GLY A 797 46.55 -8.77 12.46
N ARG A 798 46.48 -7.66 11.74
CA ARG A 798 46.07 -6.38 12.34
C ARG A 798 44.61 -6.48 12.82
N LEU A 799 44.33 -5.95 14.01
CA LEU A 799 42.96 -5.79 14.51
C LEU A 799 42.30 -4.57 13.84
N GLN A 800 41.01 -4.68 13.57
CA GLN A 800 40.16 -3.64 13.01
C GLN A 800 39.08 -3.23 14.03
N PRO A 801 38.61 -1.97 14.02
CA PRO A 801 37.44 -1.57 14.80
C PRO A 801 36.19 -2.39 14.43
N MET A 802 35.20 -2.41 15.32
CA MET A 802 33.90 -3.01 15.00
C MET A 802 33.23 -2.27 13.83
N ASP A 803 32.53 -3.02 12.98
CA ASP A 803 31.88 -2.48 11.79
C ASP A 803 30.36 -2.38 11.98
N PHE A 804 29.89 -1.15 12.14
CA PHE A 804 28.47 -0.78 12.28
C PHE A 804 27.67 -0.87 10.97
N THR A 805 28.34 -1.10 9.84
CA THR A 805 27.75 -1.25 8.51
C THR A 805 27.83 -2.69 7.98
N SER A 806 28.26 -3.64 8.82
CA SER A 806 28.39 -5.06 8.47
C SER A 806 27.15 -5.89 8.80
N ALA A 807 27.24 -7.21 8.59
CA ALA A 807 26.21 -8.20 8.92
C ALA A 807 25.68 -8.12 10.37
N ASN A 808 26.50 -7.68 11.33
CA ASN A 808 26.11 -7.55 12.74
C ASN A 808 25.89 -6.09 13.16
N GLY A 809 25.93 -5.16 12.20
CA GLY A 809 25.75 -3.73 12.43
C GLY A 809 24.43 -3.38 13.13
N LEU A 810 23.34 -4.06 12.76
CA LEU A 810 22.02 -3.90 13.39
C LEU A 810 22.10 -4.00 14.91
N TYR A 811 22.73 -5.06 15.42
CA TYR A 811 22.82 -5.29 16.86
C TYR A 811 23.77 -4.31 17.56
N PHE A 812 24.83 -3.86 16.89
CA PHE A 812 25.71 -2.83 17.44
C PHE A 812 24.99 -1.49 17.57
N TRP A 813 24.21 -1.09 16.56
CA TRP A 813 23.33 0.07 16.66
C TRP A 813 22.30 -0.08 17.78
N GLU A 814 21.74 -1.28 17.95
CA GLU A 814 20.80 -1.54 19.04
C GLU A 814 21.45 -1.39 20.41
N LEU A 815 22.58 -2.03 20.63
CA LEU A 815 23.27 -2.01 21.92
C LEU A 815 23.74 -0.61 22.32
N PHE A 816 24.35 0.15 21.40
CA PHE A 816 25.01 1.41 21.75
C PHE A 816 24.14 2.66 21.59
N VAL A 817 23.10 2.63 20.75
CA VAL A 817 22.20 3.78 20.53
C VAL A 817 20.80 3.50 21.04
N HIS A 818 20.17 2.44 20.55
CA HIS A 818 18.73 2.25 20.77
C HIS A 818 18.39 1.78 22.17
N VAL A 819 19.20 0.92 22.80
CA VAL A 819 18.96 0.47 24.17
C VAL A 819 19.03 1.65 25.16
N PRO A 820 20.09 2.48 25.20
CA PRO A 820 20.11 3.61 26.11
C PRO A 820 19.02 4.65 25.81
N TYR A 821 18.70 4.86 24.53
CA TYR A 821 17.66 5.80 24.13
C TYR A 821 16.24 5.32 24.50
N LEU A 822 15.95 4.02 24.33
CA LEU A 822 14.72 3.37 24.77
C LEU A 822 14.54 3.53 26.27
N VAL A 823 15.55 3.13 27.05
CA VAL A 823 15.51 3.17 28.50
C VAL A 823 15.32 4.62 29.00
N ALA A 824 16.06 5.58 28.44
CA ALA A 824 15.89 6.99 28.78
C ALA A 824 14.47 7.51 28.50
N THR A 825 13.92 7.18 27.32
CA THR A 825 12.56 7.58 26.94
C THR A 825 11.52 6.99 27.88
N ARG A 826 11.67 5.69 28.23
CA ARG A 826 10.78 5.00 29.16
C ARG A 826 10.83 5.58 30.58
N PHE A 827 12.01 5.93 31.09
CA PHE A 827 12.13 6.65 32.36
C PHE A 827 11.47 8.04 32.30
N GLY A 828 11.62 8.75 31.18
CA GLY A 828 10.96 10.03 30.94
C GLY A 828 9.43 9.91 30.95
N ASP A 829 8.88 8.87 30.32
CA ASP A 829 7.44 8.59 30.32
C ASP A 829 6.89 8.30 31.74
N GLU A 830 7.70 7.67 32.60
CA GLU A 830 7.37 7.45 34.03
C GLU A 830 7.66 8.69 34.93
N ASN A 831 8.02 9.84 34.36
CA ASN A 831 8.46 11.05 35.06
C ASN A 831 9.71 10.87 35.95
N GLN A 832 10.51 9.83 35.73
CA GLN A 832 11.79 9.59 36.40
C GLN A 832 12.92 10.30 35.63
N ASN A 833 12.89 11.63 35.61
CA ASN A 833 13.74 12.42 34.70
C ASN A 833 15.24 12.37 35.05
N THR A 834 15.61 12.15 36.32
CA THR A 834 17.01 12.04 36.74
C THR A 834 17.66 10.78 36.15
N ASP A 835 16.97 9.65 36.23
CA ASP A 835 17.43 8.39 35.63
C ASP A 835 17.42 8.50 34.10
N ALA A 836 16.39 9.11 33.51
CA ALA A 836 16.35 9.40 32.08
C ALA A 836 17.58 10.21 31.62
N GLN A 837 17.95 11.26 32.35
CA GLN A 837 19.13 12.07 32.07
C GLN A 837 20.43 11.25 32.18
N HIS A 838 20.54 10.39 33.21
CA HIS A 838 21.70 9.51 33.38
C HIS A 838 21.88 8.57 32.19
N TRP A 839 20.80 7.98 31.70
CA TRP A 839 20.83 7.11 30.54
C TRP A 839 21.12 7.86 29.23
N LEU A 840 20.63 9.10 29.08
CA LEU A 840 21.00 9.95 27.94
C LEU A 840 22.49 10.28 27.93
N HIS A 841 23.15 10.42 29.10
CA HIS A 841 24.60 10.66 29.17
C HIS A 841 25.45 9.51 28.61
N TYR A 842 24.91 8.29 28.49
CA TYR A 842 25.59 7.22 27.75
C TYR A 842 25.70 7.50 26.25
N ILE A 843 24.86 8.38 25.69
CA ILE A 843 24.90 8.81 24.30
C ILE A 843 25.49 10.22 24.16
N PHE A 844 24.89 11.18 24.86
CA PHE A 844 25.20 12.61 24.81
C PHE A 844 25.30 13.20 26.22
N ASP A 845 26.49 13.69 26.57
CA ASP A 845 26.76 14.38 27.82
C ASP A 845 27.31 15.80 27.53
N PRO A 846 26.51 16.87 27.76
CA PRO A 846 26.94 18.24 27.50
C PRO A 846 28.07 18.72 28.41
N SER A 847 28.32 18.04 29.54
CA SER A 847 29.40 18.38 30.48
C SER A 847 30.74 17.76 30.10
N ALA A 848 30.73 16.73 29.25
CA ALA A 848 31.92 15.94 28.92
C ALA A 848 32.72 16.54 27.75
N LYS A 849 33.39 17.66 28.03
CA LYS A 849 34.34 18.33 27.13
C LYS A 849 35.79 17.99 27.53
N ASP A 850 36.70 17.99 26.56
CA ASP A 850 38.15 17.78 26.78
C ASP A 850 38.44 16.44 27.47
N LYS A 851 37.73 15.38 27.02
CA LYS A 851 37.85 14.03 27.59
C LYS A 851 39.31 13.54 27.51
N ALA A 852 39.81 13.04 28.62
CA ALA A 852 41.17 12.51 28.69
C ALA A 852 41.35 11.34 27.71
N THR A 853 42.51 11.28 27.06
CA THR A 853 42.93 10.09 26.31
C THR A 853 42.95 8.91 27.26
N ASP A 854 42.23 7.85 26.90
CA ASP A 854 42.19 6.63 27.71
C ASP A 854 43.60 6.03 27.75
N ALA A 855 44.15 5.92 28.97
CA ALA A 855 45.51 5.44 29.20
C ALA A 855 45.72 3.97 28.75
N VAL A 856 44.64 3.21 28.60
CA VAL A 856 44.68 1.79 28.20
C VAL A 856 44.59 1.63 26.68
N THR A 857 43.71 2.41 26.02
CA THR A 857 43.45 2.27 24.58
C THR A 857 44.21 3.29 23.72
N GLY A 858 44.72 4.37 24.31
CA GLY A 858 45.37 5.47 23.59
C GLY A 858 44.41 6.31 22.74
N LEU A 859 43.11 6.06 22.84
CA LEU A 859 42.07 6.76 22.07
C LEU A 859 41.52 7.94 22.87
N THR A 860 41.29 9.06 22.18
CA THR A 860 40.66 10.25 22.75
C THR A 860 39.20 10.26 22.30
N PRO A 861 38.23 10.10 23.22
CA PRO A 861 36.82 10.20 22.87
C PRO A 861 36.46 11.61 22.38
N PRO A 862 35.50 11.74 21.45
CA PRO A 862 35.02 13.02 20.98
C PRO A 862 34.29 13.78 22.08
N ASP A 863 34.31 15.10 21.96
CA ASP A 863 33.60 16.00 22.87
C ASP A 863 32.09 15.72 22.80
N TYR A 864 31.45 15.70 23.98
CA TYR A 864 30.01 15.55 24.22
C TYR A 864 29.38 14.20 23.82
N TRP A 865 29.84 13.57 22.74
CA TRP A 865 29.28 12.33 22.21
C TRP A 865 30.06 11.11 22.71
N ASN A 866 29.35 10.06 23.10
CA ASN A 866 29.92 8.79 23.59
C ASN A 866 29.74 7.62 22.62
N VAL A 867 29.04 7.83 21.50
CA VAL A 867 28.74 6.80 20.50
C VAL A 867 29.57 6.99 19.24
N TYR A 868 30.27 5.94 18.84
CA TYR A 868 31.17 5.91 17.69
C TYR A 868 30.51 6.24 16.34
N PRO A 869 29.41 5.56 15.91
CA PRO A 869 28.79 5.84 14.62
C PRO A 869 28.09 7.21 14.52
N LEU A 870 27.84 7.89 15.65
CA LEU A 870 27.28 9.25 15.63
C LEU A 870 28.33 10.32 15.32
N CYS A 871 29.62 10.02 15.45
CA CYS A 871 30.68 10.95 15.14
C CYS A 871 31.00 10.94 13.64
N PRO A 872 31.51 12.04 13.06
CA PRO A 872 31.70 12.16 11.62
C PRO A 872 32.59 11.02 11.10
N LEU A 873 31.96 10.15 10.31
CA LEU A 873 32.59 8.99 9.71
C LEU A 873 33.46 9.42 8.51
N GLY A 874 34.52 8.66 8.22
CA GLY A 874 35.35 8.89 7.02
C GLY A 874 34.55 8.74 5.71
N GLU A 875 35.07 9.26 4.60
CA GLU A 875 34.35 9.32 3.31
C GLU A 875 33.76 7.97 2.87
N GLY A 876 34.47 6.86 3.06
CA GLY A 876 33.96 5.54 2.66
C GLY A 876 32.83 4.95 3.49
N ALA A 877 32.63 5.42 4.72
CA ALA A 877 31.49 5.00 5.54
C ALA A 877 30.20 5.73 5.15
N LYS A 878 30.27 6.89 4.48
CA LYS A 878 29.09 7.65 4.02
C LYS A 878 28.32 6.93 2.91
N VAL A 879 29.01 6.17 2.07
CA VAL A 879 28.38 5.40 0.98
C VAL A 879 27.70 4.15 1.53
N ALA A 880 28.36 3.44 2.45
CA ALA A 880 27.75 2.31 3.15
C ALA A 880 26.50 2.72 3.96
N THR A 881 26.49 3.91 4.58
CA THR A 881 25.31 4.42 5.30
C THR A 881 24.20 4.94 4.37
N ALA A 882 24.52 5.44 3.17
CA ALA A 882 23.49 5.89 2.22
C ALA A 882 22.55 4.74 1.77
N SER A 883 23.03 3.50 1.80
CA SER A 883 22.24 2.30 1.46
C SER A 883 21.00 2.08 2.34
N PHE A 884 20.98 2.59 3.58
CA PHE A 884 19.80 2.51 4.44
C PHE A 884 18.57 3.15 3.78
N LEU A 885 18.78 4.18 2.95
CA LEU A 885 17.72 4.87 2.20
C LEU A 885 17.12 4.02 1.06
N MET A 886 17.81 2.97 0.60
CA MET A 886 17.29 2.09 -0.46
C MET A 886 16.12 1.22 0.01
N ARG A 887 16.00 0.99 1.31
CA ARG A 887 14.91 0.19 1.87
C ARG A 887 13.60 0.97 1.92
N ASP A 888 13.66 2.13 2.55
CA ASP A 888 12.56 3.10 2.63
C ASP A 888 13.16 4.49 2.82
N ALA A 889 13.01 5.33 1.80
CA ALA A 889 13.52 6.69 1.81
C ALA A 889 12.76 7.61 2.77
N LEU A 890 11.53 7.25 3.18
CA LEU A 890 10.70 8.04 4.09
C LEU A 890 10.87 7.62 5.55
N ASN A 891 11.51 6.48 5.83
CA ASN A 891 11.74 6.03 7.20
C ASN A 891 12.74 6.97 7.92
N PRO A 892 12.35 7.63 9.02
CA PRO A 892 13.22 8.59 9.71
C PRO A 892 14.46 7.93 10.32
N ASP A 893 14.37 6.67 10.78
CA ASP A 893 15.52 5.92 11.29
C ASP A 893 16.50 5.59 10.15
N ALA A 894 16.00 5.23 8.96
CA ALA A 894 16.82 4.97 7.78
C ALA A 894 17.59 6.22 7.33
N GLN A 895 16.92 7.37 7.33
CA GLN A 895 17.54 8.67 7.07
C GLN A 895 18.60 9.01 8.14
N ALA A 896 18.33 8.68 9.40
CA ALA A 896 19.25 8.94 10.50
C ALA A 896 20.47 8.00 10.52
N TYR A 897 20.34 6.75 10.06
CA TYR A 897 21.49 5.89 9.82
C TYR A 897 22.36 6.41 8.67
N ALA A 898 21.73 6.92 7.59
CA ALA A 898 22.43 7.53 6.47
C ALA A 898 23.17 8.82 6.86
N ASN A 899 22.51 9.68 7.65
CA ASN A 899 23.06 10.90 8.19
C ASN A 899 22.94 10.94 9.73
N PRO A 900 23.99 10.51 10.46
CA PRO A 900 23.96 10.40 11.93
C PRO A 900 23.68 11.72 12.68
N VAL A 901 23.81 12.88 12.03
CA VAL A 901 23.44 14.18 12.60
C VAL A 901 21.95 14.23 12.97
N ILE A 902 21.09 13.49 12.27
CA ILE A 902 19.67 13.43 12.58
C ILE A 902 19.44 12.75 13.94
N TYR A 903 20.12 11.63 14.22
CA TYR A 903 20.09 11.01 15.56
C TYR A 903 20.68 11.93 16.63
N GLN A 904 21.75 12.66 16.32
CA GLN A 904 22.31 13.66 17.24
C GLN A 904 21.25 14.70 17.63
N LYS A 905 20.52 15.24 16.65
CA LYS A 905 19.43 16.20 16.91
C LYS A 905 18.29 15.57 17.72
N ALA A 906 17.87 14.35 17.39
CA ALA A 906 16.79 13.66 18.12
C ALA A 906 17.15 13.45 19.60
N VAL A 907 18.37 12.96 19.88
CA VAL A 907 18.87 12.77 21.26
C VAL A 907 19.00 14.11 21.99
N PHE A 908 19.51 15.16 21.32
CA PHE A 908 19.56 16.51 21.89
C PHE A 908 18.17 17.04 22.24
N MET A 909 17.18 16.86 21.35
CA MET A 909 15.80 17.25 21.59
C MET A 909 15.19 16.48 22.77
N ALA A 910 15.47 15.18 22.90
CA ALA A 910 15.04 14.37 24.04
C ALA A 910 15.68 14.85 25.35
N TYR A 911 16.96 15.24 25.32
CA TYR A 911 17.66 15.81 26.48
C TYR A 911 17.04 17.14 26.93
N VAL A 912 16.82 18.08 26.01
CA VAL A 912 16.17 19.36 26.30
C VAL A 912 14.75 19.15 26.83
N ARG A 913 13.99 18.24 26.23
CA ARG A 913 12.65 17.86 26.72
C ARG A 913 12.70 17.34 28.16
N THR A 914 13.69 16.51 28.49
CA THR A 914 13.88 15.97 29.84
C THR A 914 14.20 17.09 30.84
N LEU A 915 15.05 18.06 30.47
CA LEU A 915 15.33 19.23 31.32
C LEU A 915 14.07 20.09 31.56
N ILE A 916 13.29 20.34 30.50
CA ILE A 916 12.03 21.10 30.62
C ILE A 916 11.05 20.34 31.52
N ALA A 917 10.93 19.02 31.38
CA ALA A 917 10.07 18.20 32.21
C ALA A 917 10.48 18.22 33.69
N THR A 918 11.79 18.17 33.98
CA THR A 918 12.31 18.33 35.34
C THR A 918 11.99 19.72 35.89
N GLY A 919 12.20 20.78 35.10
CA GLY A 919 11.83 22.13 35.48
C GLY A 919 10.34 22.28 35.78
N ASP A 920 9.47 21.70 34.94
CA ASP A 920 8.02 21.71 35.14
C ASP A 920 7.60 20.93 36.40
N ASN A 921 8.27 19.82 36.74
CA ASN A 921 8.03 19.06 37.97
C ASN A 921 8.38 19.88 39.21
N GLU A 922 9.53 20.56 39.21
CA GLU A 922 9.94 21.45 40.30
C GLU A 922 9.04 22.69 40.41
N TYR A 923 8.60 23.27 39.28
CA TYR A 923 7.69 24.42 39.27
C TYR A 923 6.39 24.07 39.98
N ARG A 924 5.82 22.89 39.72
CA ARG A 924 4.55 22.44 40.30
C ARG A 924 4.57 22.33 41.83
N LEU A 925 5.74 22.23 42.47
CA LEU A 925 5.85 22.23 43.94
C LEU A 925 5.44 23.58 44.55
N LEU A 926 5.57 24.68 43.80
CA LEU A 926 5.26 26.05 44.23
C LEU A 926 5.95 26.48 45.54
N THR A 927 7.05 25.84 45.91
CA THR A 927 7.92 26.25 47.00
C THR A 927 8.99 27.23 46.48
N PRO A 928 9.51 28.16 47.31
CA PRO A 928 10.58 29.06 46.88
C PRO A 928 11.81 28.33 46.32
N ASP A 929 12.19 27.22 46.95
CA ASP A 929 13.32 26.39 46.53
C ASP A 929 13.01 25.65 45.22
N GLY A 930 11.80 25.09 45.07
CA GLY A 930 11.36 24.43 43.83
C GLY A 930 11.28 25.39 42.64
N LEU A 931 10.78 26.61 42.84
CA LEU A 931 10.78 27.65 41.80
C LEU A 931 12.21 28.07 41.43
N THR A 932 13.12 28.12 42.41
CA THR A 932 14.54 28.42 42.15
C THR A 932 15.22 27.28 41.38
N ALA A 933 14.95 26.02 41.74
CA ALA A 933 15.43 24.84 41.03
C ALA A 933 14.89 24.77 39.59
N ALA A 934 13.59 25.00 39.40
CA ALA A 934 12.95 25.05 38.09
C ALA A 934 13.63 26.07 37.16
N ARG A 935 13.95 27.26 37.70
CA ARG A 935 14.69 28.28 36.96
C ARG A 935 16.04 27.78 36.44
N VAL A 936 16.80 27.05 37.27
CA VAL A 936 18.11 26.50 36.87
C VAL A 936 17.96 25.57 35.67
N PHE A 937 17.00 24.65 35.69
CA PHE A 937 16.78 23.73 34.58
C PHE A 937 16.32 24.44 33.30
N TYR A 938 15.45 25.44 33.40
CA TYR A 938 15.04 26.24 32.23
C TYR A 938 16.18 27.09 31.66
N ASP A 939 17.00 27.70 32.52
CA ASP A 939 18.14 28.49 32.08
C ASP A 939 19.20 27.57 31.43
N GLN A 940 19.42 26.36 31.96
CA GLN A 940 20.29 25.35 31.34
C GLN A 940 19.76 24.90 29.96
N ALA A 941 18.47 24.58 29.86
CA ALA A 941 17.86 24.22 28.57
C ALA A 941 17.97 25.36 27.54
N ARG A 942 17.79 26.61 27.99
CA ARG A 942 17.92 27.80 27.14
C ARG A 942 19.36 28.03 26.69
N GLU A 943 20.34 27.84 27.56
CA GLU A 943 21.77 27.96 27.22
C GLU A 943 22.17 26.92 26.17
N LEU A 944 21.70 25.68 26.32
CA LEU A 944 21.93 24.60 25.34
C LEU A 944 21.28 24.89 23.98
N MET A 945 20.08 25.46 23.94
CA MET A 945 19.40 25.79 22.68
C MET A 945 19.95 27.05 21.99
N GLY A 946 20.77 27.87 22.66
CA GLY A 946 21.34 29.09 22.08
C GLY A 946 20.35 30.26 22.01
N PRO A 947 20.52 31.23 21.09
CA PRO A 947 19.57 32.31 20.80
C PRO A 947 18.49 31.91 19.77
N LEU A 948 17.31 32.56 19.80
CA LEU A 948 16.19 32.22 18.91
C LEU A 948 16.62 32.48 17.46
N PRO A 949 16.34 31.57 16.50
CA PRO A 949 16.65 31.82 15.10
C PRO A 949 15.91 33.08 14.60
N THR A 950 16.66 34.08 14.17
CA THR A 950 16.09 35.31 13.59
C THR A 950 15.64 35.04 12.17
N VAL A 951 14.32 35.02 11.93
CA VAL A 951 13.78 34.97 10.56
C VAL A 951 13.85 36.38 9.96
N SER A 952 14.46 36.51 8.78
CA SER A 952 14.44 37.79 8.06
C SER A 952 13.01 38.13 7.65
N MET A 953 12.46 39.23 8.17
CA MET A 953 11.11 39.70 7.84
C MET A 953 10.97 40.11 6.36
N SER A 954 12.08 40.37 5.66
CA SER A 954 12.07 40.65 4.22
C SER A 954 12.16 39.35 3.43
N SER A 955 11.00 38.85 3.00
CA SER A 955 10.96 37.71 2.07
C SER A 955 11.39 38.14 0.66
N HIS A 956 12.37 37.46 0.08
CA HIS A 956 12.70 37.60 -1.35
C HIS A 956 11.74 36.82 -2.27
N TRP A 957 10.72 36.18 -1.69
CA TRP A 957 9.68 35.45 -2.42
C TRP A 957 8.80 36.40 -3.24
N LYS A 958 8.62 36.11 -4.53
CA LYS A 958 7.73 36.87 -5.42
C LYS A 958 6.57 35.98 -5.88
N PRO A 959 5.30 36.40 -5.70
CA PRO A 959 4.16 35.65 -6.21
C PRO A 959 4.25 35.46 -7.73
N ASN A 960 3.99 34.24 -8.18
CA ASN A 960 4.00 33.87 -9.60
C ASN A 960 2.81 32.94 -9.90
N THR A 961 2.53 32.66 -11.18
CA THR A 961 1.43 31.76 -11.58
C THR A 961 1.79 30.30 -11.27
N LEU A 962 0.76 29.47 -11.00
CA LEU A 962 0.96 28.05 -10.68
C LEU A 962 1.65 27.30 -11.82
N GLU A 963 1.29 27.59 -13.07
CA GLU A 963 1.91 27.01 -14.27
C GLU A 963 3.42 27.29 -14.30
N ALA A 964 3.82 28.55 -14.05
CA ALA A 964 5.24 28.93 -14.04
C ALA A 964 6.00 28.29 -12.88
N ILE A 965 5.38 28.10 -11.72
CA ILE A 965 6.03 27.46 -10.56
C ILE A 965 6.18 25.96 -10.81
N ALA A 966 5.14 25.29 -11.31
CA ALA A 966 5.14 23.84 -11.55
C ALA A 966 6.12 23.42 -12.66
N SER A 967 6.41 24.29 -13.63
CA SER A 967 7.36 24.00 -14.71
C SER A 967 8.84 24.25 -14.35
N GLN A 968 9.12 24.94 -13.24
CA GLN A 968 10.48 25.30 -12.85
C GLN A 968 11.20 24.16 -12.15
N LYS A 969 12.47 23.94 -12.53
CA LYS A 969 13.37 22.95 -11.94
C LYS A 969 14.65 23.62 -11.43
N HIS A 970 15.34 23.00 -10.49
CA HIS A 970 16.50 23.57 -9.83
C HIS A 970 17.72 23.44 -10.72
N ALA A 971 18.13 24.53 -11.38
CA ALA A 971 19.23 24.52 -12.35
C ALA A 971 20.53 23.95 -11.75
N ALA A 972 20.85 24.29 -10.50
CA ALA A 972 22.07 23.79 -9.85
C ALA A 972 22.04 22.27 -9.60
N VAL A 973 20.86 21.65 -9.40
CA VAL A 973 20.76 20.19 -9.27
C VAL A 973 21.00 19.54 -10.62
N ARG A 974 20.50 20.13 -11.72
CA ARG A 974 20.77 19.65 -13.08
C ARG A 974 22.23 19.82 -13.49
N GLU A 975 22.86 20.92 -13.09
CA GLU A 975 24.30 21.11 -13.28
C GLU A 975 25.12 20.05 -12.52
N LEU A 976 24.73 19.74 -11.29
CA LEU A 976 25.34 18.70 -10.47
C LEU A 976 25.15 17.30 -11.09
N GLU A 977 23.95 16.96 -11.57
CA GLU A 977 23.68 15.69 -12.27
C GLU A 977 24.54 15.51 -13.54
N HIS A 978 24.91 16.61 -14.19
CA HIS A 978 25.74 16.62 -15.41
C HIS A 978 27.24 16.74 -15.13
N GLU A 979 27.68 16.76 -13.86
CA GLU A 979 29.10 16.86 -13.50
C GLU A 979 29.86 15.58 -13.88
N PRO A 980 30.87 15.65 -14.77
CA PRO A 980 31.57 14.47 -15.24
C PRO A 980 32.45 13.87 -14.13
N GLY A 981 32.22 12.59 -13.82
CA GLY A 981 33.02 11.85 -12.83
C GLY A 981 32.32 11.56 -11.51
N VAL A 982 31.06 12.01 -11.32
CA VAL A 982 30.25 11.65 -10.15
C VAL A 982 29.24 10.55 -10.54
N GLN A 983 29.42 9.34 -10.01
CA GLN A 983 28.45 8.26 -10.18
C GLN A 983 27.43 8.34 -9.04
N TRP A 984 26.19 8.72 -9.37
CA TRP A 984 25.11 8.85 -8.41
C TRP A 984 24.58 7.47 -8.00
N LEU A 985 24.33 7.27 -6.71
CA LEU A 985 23.65 6.09 -6.20
C LEU A 985 22.19 6.12 -6.69
N ALA A 986 21.77 5.13 -7.47
CA ALA A 986 20.40 5.01 -7.94
C ALA A 986 19.51 4.53 -6.79
N LEU A 987 18.84 5.45 -6.09
CA LEU A 987 17.81 5.09 -5.12
C LEU A 987 16.55 4.59 -5.85
N PRO A 988 15.83 3.59 -5.33
CA PRO A 988 14.59 3.12 -5.94
C PRO A 988 13.59 4.27 -6.02
N ALA A 989 13.01 4.47 -7.21
CA ALA A 989 12.07 5.54 -7.50
C ALA A 989 10.70 5.28 -6.85
N GLN A 990 10.61 5.41 -5.53
CA GLN A 990 9.35 5.41 -4.78
C GLN A 990 9.10 6.83 -4.25
N ASN A 991 7.83 7.26 -4.23
CA ASN A 991 7.41 8.57 -3.71
C ASN A 991 8.09 9.77 -4.40
N LEU A 992 8.19 9.74 -5.73
CA LEU A 992 8.78 10.79 -6.58
C LEU A 992 8.16 12.18 -6.36
N SER A 993 6.88 12.24 -5.93
CA SER A 993 6.20 13.48 -5.59
C SER A 993 6.95 14.26 -4.50
N LEU A 994 7.58 13.56 -3.55
CA LEU A 994 8.26 14.21 -2.43
C LEU A 994 9.56 14.89 -2.87
N LEU A 995 10.30 14.26 -3.79
CA LEU A 995 11.56 14.79 -4.35
C LEU A 995 11.32 15.99 -5.27
N SER A 996 10.14 16.12 -5.87
CA SER A 996 9.81 17.20 -6.79
C SER A 996 9.82 18.60 -6.14
N ILE A 997 9.60 18.69 -4.83
CA ILE A 997 9.63 19.95 -4.09
C ILE A 997 11.06 20.46 -3.93
N LEU A 998 12.00 19.55 -3.60
CA LEU A 998 13.42 19.86 -3.48
C LEU A 998 14.02 20.30 -4.82
N ASP A 999 13.50 19.78 -5.93
CA ASP A 999 13.88 20.19 -7.29
C ASP A 999 13.27 21.55 -7.71
N ASN A 1000 12.52 22.26 -6.86
CA ASN A 1000 11.94 23.55 -7.22
C ASN A 1000 12.59 24.71 -6.45
N PRO A 1001 13.30 25.65 -7.12
CA PRO A 1001 14.04 26.74 -6.46
C PRO A 1001 13.12 27.76 -5.77
N ASN A 1002 11.82 27.68 -6.04
CA ASN A 1002 10.86 28.59 -5.48
C ASN A 1002 10.52 28.20 -4.02
N PHE A 1003 10.33 26.92 -3.73
CA PHE A 1003 10.02 26.49 -2.37
C PHE A 1003 11.26 26.58 -1.46
N ARG A 1004 11.03 26.86 -0.17
CA ARG A 1004 12.09 26.96 0.84
C ARG A 1004 11.83 25.91 1.91
N PRO A 1005 12.90 25.31 2.49
CA PRO A 1005 12.73 24.44 3.65
C PRO A 1005 11.98 25.18 4.76
N PRO A 1006 10.93 24.57 5.36
CA PRO A 1006 10.25 25.15 6.51
C PRO A 1006 11.20 25.23 7.71
N LEU A 1007 10.79 25.86 8.81
CA LEU A 1007 11.51 25.77 10.09
C LEU A 1007 11.00 24.57 10.89
N ASN A 1008 11.87 23.96 11.71
CA ASN A 1008 11.47 22.88 12.61
C ASN A 1008 10.48 23.42 13.67
N THR A 1009 9.22 23.01 13.56
CA THR A 1009 8.11 23.46 14.42
C THR A 1009 8.23 22.95 15.86
N GLN A 1010 8.80 21.76 16.08
CA GLN A 1010 8.98 21.20 17.42
C GLN A 1010 10.02 21.99 18.22
N LEU A 1011 11.16 22.31 17.61
CA LEU A 1011 12.19 23.15 18.25
C LEU A 1011 11.65 24.55 18.56
N LEU A 1012 10.88 25.15 17.64
CA LEU A 1012 10.21 26.43 17.89
C LEU A 1012 9.21 26.34 19.07
N THR A 1013 8.53 25.21 19.22
CA THR A 1013 7.63 24.97 20.34
C THR A 1013 8.40 24.93 21.66
N TYR A 1014 9.56 24.25 21.73
CA TYR A 1014 10.40 24.25 22.94
C TYR A 1014 10.90 25.65 23.31
N TRP A 1015 11.28 26.44 22.32
CA TRP A 1015 11.64 27.85 22.49
C TRP A 1015 10.50 28.67 23.10
N GLN A 1016 9.29 28.58 22.52
CA GLN A 1016 8.10 29.27 23.01
C GLN A 1016 7.70 28.79 24.41
N MET A 1017 7.81 27.49 24.67
CA MET A 1017 7.55 26.91 25.99
C MET A 1017 8.51 27.49 27.02
N LEU A 1018 9.82 27.44 26.80
CA LEU A 1018 10.80 28.00 27.75
C LEU A 1018 10.59 29.50 28.00
N GLU A 1019 10.30 30.27 26.94
CA GLU A 1019 10.02 31.70 27.10
C GLU A 1019 8.78 31.93 27.96
N ALA A 1020 7.69 31.19 27.72
CA ALA A 1020 6.48 31.26 28.53
C ALA A 1020 6.72 30.84 29.98
N ARG A 1021 7.48 29.76 30.23
CA ARG A 1021 7.82 29.28 31.58
C ARG A 1021 8.66 30.31 32.34
N LEU A 1022 9.71 30.84 31.71
CA LEU A 1022 10.55 31.87 32.31
C LEU A 1022 9.79 33.18 32.53
N TYR A 1023 8.87 33.53 31.63
CA TYR A 1023 7.99 34.68 31.81
C TYR A 1023 7.09 34.50 33.03
N ASN A 1024 6.41 33.35 33.15
CA ASN A 1024 5.54 33.04 34.29
C ASN A 1024 6.31 33.11 35.62
N LEU A 1025 7.52 32.55 35.65
CA LEU A 1025 8.39 32.55 36.83
C LEU A 1025 8.78 33.98 37.25
N ARG A 1026 9.08 34.86 36.27
CA ARG A 1026 9.42 36.27 36.52
C ARG A 1026 8.24 37.12 37.01
N HIS A 1027 7.01 36.77 36.63
CA HIS A 1027 5.80 37.54 36.97
C HIS A 1027 4.98 36.93 38.12
N SER A 1028 5.55 35.97 38.85
CA SER A 1028 4.86 35.27 39.94
C SER A 1028 3.53 34.65 39.51
N LEU A 1029 3.54 33.99 38.34
CA LEU A 1029 2.41 33.23 37.82
C LEU A 1029 2.61 31.73 38.10
N THR A 1030 1.53 30.96 38.10
CA THR A 1030 1.59 29.49 38.06
C THR A 1030 2.08 29.02 36.69
N LEU A 1031 2.34 27.72 36.55
CA LEU A 1031 2.69 27.11 35.27
C LEU A 1031 1.67 27.44 34.16
N ASP A 1032 0.39 27.53 34.51
CA ASP A 1032 -0.74 27.85 33.62
C ASP A 1032 -0.91 29.36 33.35
N GLY A 1033 -0.08 30.23 33.94
CA GLY A 1033 -0.19 31.68 33.79
C GLY A 1033 -1.19 32.36 34.73
N LYS A 1034 -1.73 31.66 35.74
CA LYS A 1034 -2.61 32.28 36.75
C LYS A 1034 -1.77 33.04 37.78
N PRO A 1035 -2.19 34.22 38.27
CA PRO A 1035 -1.43 34.94 39.28
C PRO A 1035 -1.39 34.17 40.60
N LEU A 1036 -0.19 34.04 41.20
CA LEU A 1036 -0.05 33.51 42.57
C LEU A 1036 -0.54 34.53 43.62
N VAL A 1037 -0.55 35.82 43.26
CA VAL A 1037 -1.02 36.91 44.12
C VAL A 1037 -2.50 37.19 43.86
N LEU A 1038 -3.31 37.25 44.92
CA LEU A 1038 -4.72 37.62 44.83
C LEU A 1038 -4.87 39.12 44.50
N PRO A 1039 -5.74 39.52 43.54
CA PRO A 1039 -5.96 40.92 43.22
C PRO A 1039 -6.64 41.66 44.39
N LEU A 1040 -6.22 42.90 44.63
CA LEU A 1040 -6.84 43.79 45.62
C LEU A 1040 -8.20 44.29 45.09
N TYR A 1041 -9.28 44.09 45.85
CA TYR A 1041 -10.59 44.63 45.51
C TYR A 1041 -10.62 46.15 45.71
N ALA A 1042 -11.09 46.90 44.71
CA ALA A 1042 -11.29 48.34 44.84
C ALA A 1042 -12.53 48.63 45.71
N THR A 1043 -12.41 49.60 46.63
CA THR A 1043 -13.55 50.09 47.39
C THR A 1043 -14.42 51.00 46.51
N PRO A 1044 -15.76 50.89 46.55
CA PRO A 1044 -16.65 51.80 45.80
C PRO A 1044 -16.45 53.26 46.22
N ALA A 1045 -16.56 54.19 45.26
CA ALA A 1045 -16.50 55.62 45.54
C ALA A 1045 -17.73 56.10 46.35
N ASP A 1046 -17.53 57.06 47.25
CA ASP A 1046 -18.58 57.61 48.12
C ASP A 1046 -19.60 58.48 47.33
N PRO A 1047 -20.90 58.13 47.32
CA PRO A 1047 -21.95 58.90 46.63
C PRO A 1047 -22.12 60.34 47.14
N LEU A 1048 -21.80 60.61 48.41
CA LEU A 1048 -21.99 61.92 49.02
C LEU A 1048 -21.06 62.99 48.41
N ALA A 1049 -19.86 62.58 48.00
CA ALA A 1049 -18.89 63.45 47.34
C ALA A 1049 -19.37 63.95 45.96
N LEU A 1050 -20.14 63.14 45.23
CA LEU A 1050 -20.70 63.52 43.92
C LEU A 1050 -21.89 64.48 44.06
N LEU A 1051 -22.72 64.31 45.10
CA LEU A 1051 -23.89 65.16 45.36
C LEU A 1051 -23.49 66.56 45.85
N THR A 1052 -22.49 66.67 46.71
CA THR A 1052 -22.01 67.96 47.24
C THR A 1052 -21.38 68.84 46.14
N GLN A 1053 -20.79 68.23 45.12
CA GLN A 1053 -20.20 68.93 43.98
C GLN A 1053 -21.24 69.59 43.05
N ARG A 1054 -22.50 69.10 43.05
CA ARG A 1054 -23.60 69.68 42.24
C ARG A 1054 -24.34 70.84 42.93
N ALA A 1055 -24.30 70.95 44.26
CA ALA A 1055 -25.19 71.85 45.01
C ALA A 1055 -24.73 73.32 45.11
N GLN A 1056 -23.53 73.68 44.66
CA GLN A 1056 -22.90 75.00 44.92
C GLN A 1056 -23.10 76.07 43.83
N ALA A 1057 -23.97 75.88 42.83
CA ALA A 1057 -24.17 76.85 41.74
C ALA A 1057 -25.51 77.60 41.84
N GLY A 1058 -25.55 78.76 42.51
CA GLY A 1058 -26.69 79.69 42.43
C GLY A 1058 -26.56 80.95 43.29
N SER A 1059 -26.37 82.11 42.66
CA SER A 1059 -26.35 83.46 43.27
C SER A 1059 -27.14 84.42 42.38
N LEU A 1060 -27.84 85.40 42.97
CA LEU A 1060 -28.11 86.73 42.39
C LEU A 1060 -28.65 87.67 43.49
N GLY A 1061 -27.93 88.76 43.77
CA GLY A 1061 -28.45 89.94 44.46
C GLY A 1061 -28.85 91.03 43.46
N ASN A 1062 -29.77 91.93 43.82
CA ASN A 1062 -29.70 93.29 43.30
C ASN A 1062 -30.38 94.35 44.17
N SER A 1063 -29.71 95.49 44.15
CA SER A 1063 -29.89 96.79 44.78
C SER A 1063 -31.18 97.52 44.39
N GLY A 1064 -31.68 98.39 45.29
CA GLY A 1064 -32.68 99.42 44.99
C GLY A 1064 -32.32 100.77 45.61
N ASN A 1065 -31.80 101.69 44.79
CA ASN A 1065 -31.46 103.08 45.10
C ASN A 1065 -32.69 103.94 45.42
N GLY A 1066 -32.50 104.94 46.30
CA GLY A 1066 -33.51 105.92 46.68
C GLY A 1066 -33.97 106.83 45.54
N ALA A 1067 -35.28 106.99 45.40
CA ALA A 1067 -35.89 107.91 44.45
C ALA A 1067 -36.04 109.32 45.05
N SER A 1068 -35.57 110.33 44.30
CA SER A 1068 -35.70 111.76 44.57
C SER A 1068 -37.18 112.19 44.57
N GLN A 1069 -37.64 112.84 45.65
CA GLN A 1069 -39.00 113.39 45.72
C GLN A 1069 -39.13 114.65 44.85
N VAL A 1070 -39.91 114.55 43.78
CA VAL A 1070 -40.42 115.69 43.01
C VAL A 1070 -41.61 116.29 43.76
N ILE A 1071 -41.53 117.55 44.20
CA ILE A 1071 -42.63 118.27 44.83
C ILE A 1071 -43.62 118.72 43.74
N LEU A 1072 -44.83 118.17 43.74
CA LEU A 1072 -45.89 118.46 42.77
C LEU A 1072 -46.72 119.70 43.20
N PRO A 1073 -47.27 120.50 42.25
CA PRO A 1073 -47.97 121.78 42.52
C PRO A 1073 -49.38 121.66 43.15
N TYR A 1074 -49.78 120.47 43.60
CA TYR A 1074 -51.07 120.22 44.25
C TYR A 1074 -50.92 120.24 45.79
N ARG A 1075 -51.90 120.81 46.51
CA ARG A 1075 -51.88 120.82 47.98
C ARG A 1075 -52.01 119.40 48.53
N PHE A 1076 -51.42 119.13 49.70
CA PHE A 1076 -51.40 117.81 50.36
C PHE A 1076 -52.79 117.17 50.48
N GLN A 1077 -53.81 117.95 50.86
CA GLN A 1077 -55.20 117.48 50.98
C GLN A 1077 -55.80 116.98 49.66
N SER A 1078 -55.37 117.51 48.51
CA SER A 1078 -55.82 117.06 47.18
C SER A 1078 -55.00 115.90 46.60
N LEU A 1079 -53.71 115.80 46.95
CA LEU A 1079 -52.80 114.76 46.43
C LEU A 1079 -52.94 113.44 47.21
N LEU A 1080 -53.14 113.51 48.53
CA LEU A 1080 -53.19 112.34 49.42
C LEU A 1080 -54.25 111.31 49.02
N PRO A 1081 -55.51 111.67 48.67
CA PRO A 1081 -56.50 110.70 48.20
C PRO A 1081 -56.12 110.05 46.86
N SER A 1082 -55.42 110.77 45.98
CA SER A 1082 -54.96 110.24 44.69
C SER A 1082 -53.76 109.30 44.87
N ALA A 1083 -52.84 109.62 45.78
CA ALA A 1083 -51.73 108.75 46.15
C ALA A 1083 -52.23 107.47 46.85
N TYR A 1084 -53.21 107.57 47.75
CA TYR A 1084 -53.85 106.39 48.33
C TYR A 1084 -54.54 105.52 47.29
N ARG A 1085 -55.26 106.10 46.31
CA ARG A 1085 -55.83 105.32 45.19
C ARG A 1085 -54.76 104.63 44.34
N ALA A 1086 -53.62 105.30 44.08
CA ALA A 1086 -52.52 104.73 43.32
C ALA A 1086 -51.78 103.62 44.11
N ILE A 1087 -51.58 103.81 45.42
CA ILE A 1087 -51.02 102.78 46.32
C ILE A 1087 -51.98 101.60 46.41
N ASP A 1088 -53.28 101.84 46.55
CA ASP A 1088 -54.28 100.78 46.62
C ASP A 1088 -54.35 99.99 45.29
N MET A 1089 -54.24 100.69 44.15
CA MET A 1089 -54.10 100.07 42.83
C MET A 1089 -52.77 99.31 42.67
N LEU A 1090 -51.65 99.82 43.20
CA LEU A 1090 -50.36 99.13 43.21
C LEU A 1090 -50.36 97.92 44.15
N SER A 1091 -51.02 98.01 45.30
CA SER A 1091 -51.20 96.90 46.24
C SER A 1091 -52.12 95.83 45.64
N GLN A 1092 -53.18 96.22 44.93
CA GLN A 1092 -53.99 95.30 44.12
C GLN A 1092 -53.15 94.65 43.02
N PHE A 1093 -52.31 95.41 42.32
CA PHE A 1093 -51.36 94.85 41.33
C PHE A 1093 -50.33 93.91 41.96
N GLY A 1094 -49.78 94.25 43.13
CA GLY A 1094 -48.85 93.41 43.87
C GLY A 1094 -49.48 92.10 44.32
N ASN A 1095 -50.72 92.15 44.84
CA ASN A 1095 -51.48 90.96 45.21
C ASN A 1095 -51.83 90.10 43.97
N THR A 1096 -52.18 90.72 42.84
CA THR A 1096 -52.40 89.96 41.60
C THR A 1096 -51.11 89.35 41.07
N LEU A 1097 -49.98 90.08 41.10
CA LEU A 1097 -48.69 89.58 40.65
C LEU A 1097 -48.21 88.41 41.52
N LEU A 1098 -48.32 88.54 42.85
CA LEU A 1098 -48.03 87.45 43.78
C LEU A 1098 -48.88 86.22 43.46
N SER A 1099 -50.20 86.39 43.25
CA SER A 1099 -51.07 85.28 42.88
C SER A 1099 -50.72 84.66 41.51
N VAL A 1100 -50.31 85.46 40.53
CA VAL A 1100 -49.84 84.95 39.23
C VAL A 1100 -48.51 84.21 39.37
N LEU A 1101 -47.56 84.73 40.15
CA LEU A 1101 -46.28 84.08 40.43
C LEU A 1101 -46.48 82.76 41.18
N GLU A 1102 -47.29 82.74 42.24
CA GLU A 1102 -47.65 81.51 42.97
C GLU A 1102 -48.31 80.47 42.04
N ARG A 1103 -49.22 80.89 41.16
CA ARG A 1103 -49.82 79.97 40.17
C ARG A 1103 -48.80 79.48 39.15
N GLY A 1104 -47.88 80.35 38.71
CA GLY A 1104 -46.79 80.00 37.79
C GLY A 1104 -45.80 78.99 38.38
N GLU A 1105 -45.37 79.21 39.63
CA GLU A 1105 -44.50 78.29 40.37
C GLU A 1105 -45.19 76.96 40.65
N ASN A 1106 -46.46 76.97 41.05
CA ASN A 1106 -47.25 75.74 41.23
C ASN A 1106 -47.40 74.95 39.93
N ALA A 1107 -47.62 75.63 38.80
CA ALA A 1107 -47.69 74.99 37.48
C ALA A 1107 -46.34 74.38 37.08
N HIS A 1108 -45.24 75.09 37.32
CA HIS A 1108 -43.89 74.59 37.03
C HIS A 1108 -43.48 73.41 37.92
N GLN A 1109 -43.79 73.46 39.23
CA GLN A 1109 -43.55 72.34 40.14
C GLN A 1109 -44.34 71.10 39.70
N LEU A 1110 -45.58 71.29 39.25
CA LEU A 1110 -46.41 70.21 38.72
C LEU A 1110 -45.79 69.64 37.43
N GLU A 1111 -45.34 70.49 36.51
CA GLU A 1111 -44.64 70.07 35.29
C GLU A 1111 -43.38 69.25 35.61
N LEU A 1112 -42.51 69.74 36.51
CA LEU A 1112 -41.30 69.04 36.94
C LEU A 1112 -41.62 67.70 37.61
N SER A 1113 -42.66 67.65 38.44
CA SER A 1113 -43.14 66.40 39.04
C SER A 1113 -43.59 65.41 37.96
N GLN A 1114 -44.28 65.87 36.92
CA GLN A 1114 -44.67 64.99 35.80
C GLN A 1114 -43.46 64.53 35.00
N GLN A 1115 -42.47 65.39 34.75
CA GLN A 1115 -41.21 65.01 34.10
C GLN A 1115 -40.47 63.93 34.90
N HIS A 1116 -40.33 64.09 36.22
CA HIS A 1116 -39.72 63.07 37.08
C HIS A 1116 -40.47 61.72 37.04
N LEU A 1117 -41.81 61.74 36.96
CA LEU A 1117 -42.60 60.51 36.82
C LEU A 1117 -42.35 59.83 35.48
N VAL A 1118 -42.24 60.60 34.39
CA VAL A 1118 -41.88 60.07 33.07
C VAL A 1118 -40.47 59.48 33.08
N ASP A 1119 -39.50 60.16 33.68
CA ASP A 1119 -38.12 59.67 33.78
C ASP A 1119 -38.02 58.39 34.62
N LEU A 1120 -38.74 58.31 35.74
CA LEU A 1120 -38.80 57.11 36.57
C LEU A 1120 -39.50 55.95 35.85
N SER A 1121 -40.54 56.23 35.07
CA SER A 1121 -41.20 55.25 34.22
C SER A 1121 -40.25 54.72 33.15
N ASN A 1122 -39.48 55.59 32.48
CA ASN A 1122 -38.48 55.17 31.49
C ASN A 1122 -37.40 54.29 32.13
N PHE A 1123 -36.94 54.63 33.34
CA PHE A 1123 -36.01 53.79 34.08
C PHE A 1123 -36.61 52.41 34.43
N THR A 1124 -37.88 52.37 34.85
CA THR A 1124 -38.58 51.10 35.15
C THR A 1124 -38.76 50.25 33.88
N ILE A 1125 -39.08 50.86 32.74
CA ILE A 1125 -39.11 50.17 31.45
C ILE A 1125 -37.74 49.58 31.12
N SER A 1126 -36.64 50.32 31.32
CA SER A 1126 -35.30 49.80 31.09
C SER A 1126 -34.93 48.64 32.04
N LEU A 1127 -35.35 48.71 33.30
CA LEU A 1127 -35.13 47.64 34.27
C LEU A 1127 -35.91 46.37 33.88
N GLN A 1128 -37.15 46.53 33.43
CA GLN A 1128 -37.97 45.40 32.96
C GLN A 1128 -37.39 44.78 31.69
N GLN A 1129 -36.85 45.59 30.78
CA GLN A 1129 -36.16 45.07 29.59
C GLN A 1129 -34.91 44.27 29.98
N GLN A 1130 -34.11 44.74 30.95
CA GLN A 1130 -32.98 43.98 31.48
C GLN A 1130 -33.40 42.65 32.12
N GLU A 1131 -34.55 42.62 32.80
CA GLU A 1131 -35.11 41.37 33.34
C GLU A 1131 -35.53 40.41 32.22
N LEU A 1132 -36.17 40.89 31.15
CA LEU A 1132 -36.50 40.07 29.97
C LEU A 1132 -35.23 39.54 29.28
N ASP A 1133 -34.19 40.37 29.17
CA ASP A 1133 -32.91 39.97 28.59
C ASP A 1133 -32.22 38.91 29.44
N ALA A 1134 -32.27 39.03 30.78
CA ALA A 1134 -31.77 38.01 31.71
C ALA A 1134 -32.56 36.69 31.60
N LEU A 1135 -33.88 36.74 31.52
CA LEU A 1135 -34.72 35.56 31.33
C LEU A 1135 -34.47 34.88 29.97
N ASN A 1136 -34.23 35.65 28.91
CA ASN A 1136 -33.82 35.09 27.62
C ASN A 1136 -32.48 34.37 27.71
N ALA A 1137 -31.50 34.94 28.42
CA ALA A 1137 -30.23 34.27 28.68
C ALA A 1137 -30.41 32.98 29.51
N ASP A 1138 -31.30 32.98 30.50
CA ASP A 1138 -31.64 31.77 31.26
C ASP A 1138 -32.26 30.68 30.35
N VAL A 1139 -33.15 31.06 29.42
CA VAL A 1139 -33.69 30.13 28.41
C VAL A 1139 -32.57 29.53 27.58
N ASP A 1140 -31.60 30.33 27.12
CA ASP A 1140 -30.45 29.83 26.35
C ASP A 1140 -29.61 28.84 27.17
N THR A 1141 -29.37 29.12 28.47
CA THR A 1141 -28.65 28.19 29.35
C THR A 1141 -29.41 26.87 29.54
N LEU A 1142 -30.74 26.92 29.71
CA LEU A 1142 -31.57 25.72 29.84
C LEU A 1142 -31.61 24.90 28.55
N GLN A 1143 -31.63 25.56 27.38
CA GLN A 1143 -31.52 24.88 26.10
C GLN A 1143 -30.17 24.17 25.95
N ALA A 1144 -29.06 24.81 26.33
CA ALA A 1144 -27.74 24.17 26.33
C ALA A 1144 -27.67 22.98 27.30
N GLN A 1145 -28.23 23.11 28.51
CA GLN A 1145 -28.30 22.00 29.47
C GLN A 1145 -29.15 20.84 28.94
N LYS A 1146 -30.29 21.14 28.31
CA LYS A 1146 -31.13 20.14 27.66
C LYS A 1146 -30.38 19.41 26.56
N ALA A 1147 -29.66 20.12 25.69
CA ALA A 1147 -28.87 19.51 24.62
C ALA A 1147 -27.79 18.53 25.17
N ILE A 1148 -27.10 18.90 26.25
CA ILE A 1148 -26.13 18.02 26.93
C ILE A 1148 -26.82 16.79 27.54
N ALA A 1149 -28.01 16.98 28.14
CA ALA A 1149 -28.80 15.87 28.68
C ALA A 1149 -29.29 14.92 27.57
N GLU A 1150 -29.73 15.46 26.42
CA GLU A 1150 -30.12 14.68 25.24
C GLU A 1150 -28.94 13.92 24.65
N GLN A 1151 -27.76 14.54 24.51
CA GLN A 1151 -26.53 13.86 24.06
C GLN A 1151 -26.17 12.69 24.97
N ARG A 1152 -26.24 12.88 26.30
CA ARG A 1152 -26.01 11.79 27.27
C ARG A 1152 -27.06 10.69 27.17
N TYR A 1153 -28.33 11.07 27.04
CA TYR A 1153 -29.43 10.12 26.87
C TYR A 1153 -29.22 9.26 25.61
N GLN A 1154 -28.89 9.88 24.46
CA GLN A 1154 -28.62 9.15 23.22
C GLN A 1154 -27.40 8.25 23.37
N TYR A 1155 -26.29 8.73 23.93
CA TYR A 1155 -25.11 7.90 24.17
C TYR A 1155 -25.41 6.64 25.00
N TYR A 1156 -26.17 6.77 26.10
CA TYR A 1156 -26.55 5.62 26.92
C TYR A 1156 -27.60 4.73 26.24
N LEU A 1157 -28.52 5.30 25.46
CA LEU A 1157 -29.51 4.54 24.69
C LEU A 1157 -28.83 3.70 23.60
N ASP A 1158 -27.89 4.28 22.86
CA ASP A 1158 -27.09 3.60 21.84
C ASP A 1158 -26.26 2.48 22.49
N SER A 1159 -25.55 2.78 23.59
CA SER A 1159 -24.78 1.78 24.34
C SER A 1159 -25.68 0.66 24.90
N TYR A 1160 -26.90 0.98 25.34
CA TYR A 1160 -27.88 0.00 25.82
C TYR A 1160 -28.44 -0.87 24.70
N ASN A 1161 -28.73 -0.28 23.53
CA ASN A 1161 -29.24 -1.00 22.36
C ASN A 1161 -28.16 -1.93 21.77
N ASP A 1162 -26.90 -1.48 21.73
CA ASP A 1162 -25.77 -2.32 21.33
C ASP A 1162 -25.54 -3.46 22.33
N ASN A 1163 -25.76 -3.21 23.63
CA ASN A 1163 -25.71 -4.15 24.76
C ASN A 1163 -24.36 -4.90 24.92
N ILE A 1164 -24.04 -5.79 23.98
CA ILE A 1164 -22.80 -6.56 23.91
C ILE A 1164 -22.17 -6.29 22.55
N SER A 1165 -20.98 -5.72 22.55
CA SER A 1165 -20.23 -5.51 21.30
C SER A 1165 -19.85 -6.84 20.66
N ARG A 1166 -19.64 -6.83 19.34
CA ARG A 1166 -19.20 -8.02 18.62
C ARG A 1166 -17.92 -8.64 19.21
N ALA A 1167 -16.97 -7.81 19.64
CA ALA A 1167 -15.72 -8.28 20.24
C ALA A 1167 -15.94 -8.96 21.62
N GLU A 1168 -16.86 -8.45 22.43
CA GLU A 1168 -17.25 -9.08 23.70
C GLU A 1168 -17.97 -10.42 23.48
N GLN A 1169 -18.85 -10.48 22.47
CA GLN A 1169 -19.50 -11.73 22.07
C GLN A 1169 -18.46 -12.76 21.60
N GLU A 1170 -17.53 -12.38 20.73
CA GLU A 1170 -16.43 -13.25 20.28
C GLU A 1170 -15.56 -13.73 21.46
N SER A 1171 -15.29 -12.88 22.44
CA SER A 1171 -14.57 -13.24 23.67
C SER A 1171 -15.34 -14.25 24.53
N MET A 1172 -16.65 -14.07 24.70
CA MET A 1172 -17.51 -15.02 25.41
C MET A 1172 -17.60 -16.36 24.67
N ASP A 1173 -17.73 -16.35 23.35
CA ASP A 1173 -17.76 -17.56 22.52
C ASP A 1173 -16.42 -18.31 22.60
N LEU A 1174 -15.29 -17.59 22.59
CA LEU A 1174 -13.95 -18.14 22.82
C LEU A 1174 -13.82 -18.76 24.22
N ALA A 1175 -14.34 -18.10 25.26
CA ALA A 1175 -14.33 -18.62 26.62
C ALA A 1175 -15.18 -19.90 26.76
N ASN A 1176 -16.38 -19.91 26.16
CA ASN A 1176 -17.25 -21.09 26.12
C ASN A 1176 -16.60 -22.25 25.36
N TYR A 1177 -15.97 -21.96 24.20
CA TYR A 1177 -15.24 -22.96 23.43
C TYR A 1177 -14.06 -23.56 24.22
N ARG A 1178 -13.33 -22.74 24.99
CA ARG A 1178 -12.25 -23.22 25.89
C ARG A 1178 -12.77 -24.07 27.05
N GLN A 1179 -13.98 -23.84 27.56
CA GLN A 1179 -14.57 -24.68 28.60
C GLN A 1179 -15.11 -26.02 28.07
N LEU A 1180 -15.52 -26.07 26.81
CA LEU A 1180 -16.01 -27.28 26.14
C LEU A 1180 -14.87 -28.22 25.69
N ARG A 1181 -13.64 -27.71 25.59
CA ARG A 1181 -12.43 -28.44 25.18
C ARG A 1181 -11.63 -28.88 26.40
#